data_AF-A0A441ZI76-F1
#
_entry.id   AF-A0A441ZI76-F1
#
_cell.length_a   1.000
_cell.length_b   1.000
_cell.length_c   1.000
_cell.angle_alpha   90.00
_cell.angle_beta   90.00
_cell.angle_gamma   90.00
#
_symmetry.space_group_name_H-M   'P 1'
#
loop_
_entity.id
_entity.type
_entity.pdbx_description
1 polymer ?
#
loop_
_entity_poly.entity_id
_entity_poly.type
_entity_poly.pdbx_seq_one_letter_code
_entity_poly.pdbx_strand_id
1 'polypeptide(L)'
;MNLPIGKSHMTNVEEIREILASSQNRSFPFHMTEFGLDLVVQEGVFPPEEFVGWRWATENFPPVHGLDVLEIGCGFGLPGLHLARAGARSVTSVDINARAVANTIENAARNNISNLEAFESDVFSNVRPKRRFDIIFWNFPSQFAPDDYEYENDLERGIIDAGYALLRRFLSEGPEWLTNDGRIIMGFGGYARDDILSQIVRENRLEASILVQGSRQTRTATYRLVQVRKGHEEPYSRFSQSRALTERARGLYPAGVTRVSIAPVPIGKRNEDLSIYAHAGEGARIQDADGNSYVDFHNNFSTLIHGHRHPATIAAIASQLERGTCFGNPTVADIDLAQAICERIPAIERVRFLNSGTEALMFAIKAARAMTGRTRLAKLEGAFHGTYDWAEVSARSSPNNWGGDYPKSNPPYRNTPPHVCEEVVVLPLDDTARSKTIIEQHGSDLACIVVDVLPCAAGMIPLNPDYLTMLQDTARRHGILLISDEVVSFRVHYHGASAARGFHPDLVTLGKVVGGGLPIGVVGGTSATMEAFAPHDSAPVPQGGTFSANPLTMAAGRAALAALTVGEIDRINELGNYLRQQAEEFASQVGVAITVQGAGSLFRFHAKQHRPLSYREAHHDVAESEALRRLHAGMLERGIYVAAPFWGGISTSMTKLHVDDFLDAFRACLRETPDLKRLDRRTAT
;
A
#
# COMPACT_ATOMS: atom_id res chain seq x y z
N MET A 1 9.46 28.25 -20.97
CA MET A 1 10.36 29.10 -21.77
C MET A 1 11.75 28.97 -21.18
N ASN A 2 12.75 28.59 -21.98
CA ASN A 2 14.15 28.50 -21.53
C ASN A 2 14.69 29.90 -21.27
N LEU A 3 15.08 30.19 -20.02
CA LEU A 3 15.71 31.44 -19.61
C LEU A 3 17.24 31.26 -19.52
N PRO A 4 18.03 32.26 -19.92
CA PRO A 4 19.48 32.19 -19.87
C PRO A 4 20.01 32.36 -18.44
N ILE A 5 20.99 31.54 -18.07
CA ILE A 5 21.64 31.52 -16.75
C ILE A 5 22.69 32.63 -16.71
N GLY A 6 22.41 33.69 -15.95
CA GLY A 6 23.34 34.77 -15.60
C GLY A 6 24.17 34.44 -14.36
N LYS A 7 25.43 34.87 -14.35
CA LYS A 7 26.49 34.56 -13.37
C LYS A 7 26.24 35.15 -11.95
N SER A 8 26.43 34.31 -10.92
CA SER A 8 27.13 34.55 -9.63
C SER A 8 26.87 35.88 -8.90
N HIS A 9 26.06 35.88 -7.84
CA HIS A 9 25.78 37.02 -6.96
C HIS A 9 26.05 36.69 -5.48
N MET A 10 27.28 36.95 -5.02
CA MET A 10 27.63 37.01 -3.59
C MET A 10 27.46 38.43 -2.99
N THR A 11 26.93 39.39 -3.75
CA THR A 11 27.06 40.84 -3.49
C THR A 11 25.91 41.49 -2.69
N ASN A 12 25.02 40.77 -1.99
CA ASN A 12 23.77 41.38 -1.46
C ASN A 12 23.56 41.29 0.06
N VAL A 13 24.30 40.44 0.77
CA VAL A 13 24.02 40.18 2.20
C VAL A 13 24.59 41.25 3.13
N GLU A 14 25.78 41.78 2.83
CA GLU A 14 26.38 42.88 3.58
C GLU A 14 25.55 44.18 3.44
N GLU A 15 25.03 44.46 2.23
CA GLU A 15 24.11 45.59 1.99
C GLU A 15 22.83 45.47 2.83
N ILE A 16 22.28 44.25 2.98
CA ILE A 16 21.11 44.00 3.83
C ILE A 16 21.40 44.32 5.29
N ARG A 17 22.59 43.96 5.81
CA ARG A 17 23.00 44.30 7.19
C ARG A 17 23.13 45.80 7.40
N GLU A 18 23.75 46.51 6.45
CA GLU A 18 23.87 47.97 6.51
C GLU A 18 22.50 48.65 6.51
N ILE A 19 21.57 48.18 5.66
CA ILE A 19 20.20 48.66 5.64
C ILE A 19 19.52 48.38 6.98
N LEU A 20 19.59 47.15 7.50
CA LEU A 20 19.00 46.80 8.80
C LEU A 20 19.52 47.69 9.94
N ALA A 21 20.84 47.86 10.05
CA ALA A 21 21.48 48.66 11.08
C ALA A 21 21.10 50.15 10.97
N SER A 22 21.18 50.71 9.77
CA SER A 22 20.76 52.10 9.50
C SER A 22 19.27 52.29 9.82
N SER A 23 18.46 51.29 9.48
CA SER A 23 17.02 51.39 9.62
C SER A 23 16.53 51.42 11.07
N GLN A 24 17.31 50.90 12.02
CA GLN A 24 17.00 50.99 13.44
C GLN A 24 17.56 52.27 14.09
N ASN A 25 18.42 53.02 13.39
CA ASN A 25 18.97 54.29 13.88
C ASN A 25 18.05 55.48 13.56
N ARG A 26 16.79 55.40 14.00
CA ARG A 26 15.75 56.43 13.81
C ARG A 26 14.90 56.61 15.07
N SER A 27 14.14 57.69 15.15
CA SER A 27 13.18 57.91 16.24
C SER A 27 11.94 57.04 16.07
N PHE A 28 11.59 56.25 17.09
CA PHE A 28 10.36 55.46 17.16
C PHE A 28 9.42 56.00 18.28
N PRO A 29 8.09 55.84 18.15
CA PRO A 29 7.38 55.24 17.03
C PRO A 29 7.40 56.10 15.76
N PHE A 30 7.44 55.44 14.60
CA PHE A 30 7.31 56.08 13.29
C PHE A 30 5.84 56.00 12.83
N HIS A 31 5.28 57.12 12.39
CA HIS A 31 3.89 57.19 11.94
C HIS A 31 3.82 57.35 10.42
N MET A 32 2.88 56.65 9.80
CA MET A 32 2.64 56.75 8.36
C MET A 32 1.18 56.51 8.01
N THR A 33 0.75 57.05 6.87
CA THR A 33 -0.57 56.77 6.30
C THR A 33 -0.39 56.10 4.94
N GLU A 34 -0.97 54.92 4.77
CA GLU A 34 -0.83 54.16 3.53
C GLU A 34 -2.07 53.31 3.25
N PHE A 35 -2.52 53.26 2.00
CA PHE A 35 -3.80 52.65 1.60
C PHE A 35 -5.01 53.08 2.47
N GLY A 36 -4.97 54.32 2.97
CA GLY A 36 -6.01 54.87 3.85
C GLY A 36 -6.00 54.32 5.28
N LEU A 37 -4.96 53.57 5.68
CA LEU A 37 -4.72 53.10 7.04
C LEU A 37 -3.76 54.05 7.76
N ASP A 38 -4.08 54.39 9.01
CA ASP A 38 -3.19 55.12 9.92
C ASP A 38 -2.34 54.12 10.70
N LEU A 39 -1.03 54.11 10.44
CA LEU A 39 -0.12 53.08 10.90
C LEU A 39 0.96 53.67 11.79
N VAL A 40 1.32 52.91 12.82
CA VAL A 40 2.52 53.12 13.62
C VAL A 40 3.49 51.97 13.37
N VAL A 41 4.79 52.26 13.38
CA VAL A 41 5.87 51.28 13.33
C VAL A 41 6.71 51.48 14.58
N GLN A 42 6.79 50.43 15.40
CA GLN A 42 7.51 50.41 16.67
C GLN A 42 8.98 49.99 16.47
N GLU A 43 9.81 50.25 17.48
CA GLU A 43 11.21 49.83 17.50
C GLU A 43 11.35 48.30 17.41
N GLY A 44 12.28 47.80 16.59
CA GLY A 44 12.46 46.37 16.35
C GLY A 44 11.39 45.73 15.45
N VAL A 45 10.55 46.55 14.81
CA VAL A 45 9.70 46.15 13.68
C VAL A 45 10.33 46.65 12.39
N PHE A 46 10.12 45.88 11.33
CA PHE A 46 10.75 46.12 10.06
C PHE A 46 10.29 47.45 9.42
N PRO A 47 11.22 48.34 9.04
CA PRO A 47 10.87 49.67 8.59
C PRO A 47 10.41 49.68 7.12
N PRO A 48 9.23 50.25 6.83
CA PRO A 48 8.59 50.12 5.52
C PRO A 48 9.32 50.84 4.38
N GLU A 49 10.06 51.92 4.66
CA GLU A 49 10.69 52.76 3.64
C GLU A 49 11.86 52.07 2.92
N GLU A 50 12.59 51.21 3.63
CA GLU A 50 13.76 50.53 3.07
C GLU A 50 13.37 49.34 2.19
N PHE A 51 12.23 48.71 2.51
CA PHE A 51 11.79 47.44 1.94
C PHE A 51 10.48 47.56 1.20
N VAL A 52 10.44 48.42 0.18
CA VAL A 52 9.24 48.75 -0.60
C VAL A 52 8.52 47.58 -1.31
N GLY A 53 9.06 46.36 -1.26
CA GLY A 53 8.44 45.16 -1.82
C GLY A 53 7.03 44.90 -1.28
N TRP A 54 6.80 45.13 0.01
CA TRP A 54 5.47 45.00 0.63
C TRP A 54 4.43 45.89 -0.06
N ARG A 55 4.83 47.11 -0.48
CA ARG A 55 3.91 48.08 -1.08
C ARG A 55 3.48 47.61 -2.45
N TRP A 56 4.44 47.19 -3.25
CA TRP A 56 4.17 46.67 -4.59
C TRP A 56 3.31 45.39 -4.51
N ALA A 57 3.61 44.48 -3.57
CA ALA A 57 2.82 43.29 -3.35
C ALA A 57 1.38 43.62 -2.93
N THR A 58 1.20 44.62 -2.06
CA THR A 58 -0.13 45.09 -1.62
C THR A 58 -0.93 45.73 -2.77
N GLU A 59 -0.29 46.60 -3.58
CA GLU A 59 -0.92 47.24 -4.76
C GLU A 59 -1.39 46.23 -5.82
N ASN A 60 -0.70 45.09 -5.92
CA ASN A 60 -0.93 44.10 -6.96
C ASN A 60 -1.56 42.80 -6.43
N PHE A 61 -1.99 42.77 -5.16
CA PHE A 61 -2.58 41.59 -4.56
C PHE A 61 -3.94 41.26 -5.20
N PRO A 62 -4.25 39.99 -5.52
CA PRO A 62 -5.54 39.66 -6.12
C PRO A 62 -6.71 39.92 -5.17
N PRO A 63 -7.94 40.12 -5.69
CA PRO A 63 -9.12 40.33 -4.85
C PRO A 63 -9.34 39.21 -3.83
N VAL A 64 -9.72 39.59 -2.59
CA VAL A 64 -9.88 38.66 -1.45
C VAL A 64 -11.28 38.65 -0.84
N HIS A 65 -12.26 39.29 -1.49
CA HIS A 65 -13.59 39.46 -0.92
C HIS A 65 -14.25 38.12 -0.54
N GLY A 66 -14.58 37.94 0.73
CA GLY A 66 -15.23 36.74 1.28
C GLY A 66 -14.31 35.53 1.53
N LEU A 67 -13.00 35.67 1.33
CA LEU A 67 -12.02 34.60 1.49
C LEU A 67 -11.40 34.57 2.90
N ASP A 68 -10.99 33.40 3.37
CA ASP A 68 -10.13 33.25 4.55
C ASP A 68 -8.65 33.29 4.14
N VAL A 69 -7.90 34.20 4.74
CA VAL A 69 -6.49 34.47 4.40
C VAL A 69 -5.59 34.16 5.60
N LEU A 70 -4.49 33.45 5.36
CA LEU A 70 -3.38 33.32 6.29
C LEU A 70 -2.20 34.14 5.76
N GLU A 71 -1.72 35.11 6.54
CA GLU A 71 -0.52 35.89 6.26
C GLU A 71 0.66 35.37 7.10
N ILE A 72 1.76 35.04 6.45
CA ILE A 72 3.04 34.69 7.08
C ILE A 72 3.97 35.91 7.02
N GLY A 73 4.48 36.32 8.18
CA GLY A 73 5.36 37.48 8.34
C GLY A 73 4.61 38.79 8.33
N CYS A 74 3.77 39.04 9.34
CA CYS A 74 2.92 40.23 9.40
C CYS A 74 3.68 41.56 9.54
N GLY A 75 4.89 41.57 10.13
CA GLY A 75 5.70 42.78 10.25
C GLY A 75 4.97 43.92 10.97
N PHE A 76 4.82 45.08 10.30
CA PHE A 76 4.05 46.21 10.82
C PHE A 76 2.54 46.13 10.50
N GLY A 77 2.09 45.03 9.88
CA GLY A 77 0.69 44.64 9.72
C GLY A 77 0.02 45.10 8.43
N LEU A 78 0.68 45.91 7.59
CA LEU A 78 -0.03 46.59 6.49
C LEU A 78 -0.68 45.66 5.45
N PRO A 79 -0.02 44.64 4.88
CA PRO A 79 -0.66 43.80 3.86
C PRO A 79 -1.91 43.10 4.43
N GLY A 80 -1.80 42.40 5.57
CA GLY A 80 -2.93 41.78 6.25
C GLY A 80 -4.08 42.75 6.58
N LEU A 81 -3.77 43.93 7.13
CA LEU A 81 -4.76 44.96 7.45
C LEU A 81 -5.46 45.50 6.20
N HIS A 82 -4.71 45.68 5.10
CA HIS A 82 -5.28 46.10 3.83
C HIS A 82 -6.24 45.05 3.28
N LEU A 83 -5.86 43.76 3.30
CA LEU A 83 -6.72 42.66 2.86
C LEU A 83 -7.98 42.51 3.73
N ALA A 84 -7.85 42.71 5.04
CA ALA A 84 -8.98 42.72 5.96
C ALA A 84 -9.99 43.82 5.61
N ARG A 85 -9.51 45.03 5.30
CA ARG A 85 -10.34 46.17 4.87
C ARG A 85 -10.88 46.02 3.44
N ALA A 86 -10.17 45.29 2.58
CA ALA A 86 -10.58 44.98 1.20
C ALA A 86 -11.66 43.89 1.11
N GLY A 87 -12.15 43.37 2.25
CA GLY A 87 -13.32 42.50 2.32
C GLY A 87 -13.01 41.02 2.54
N ALA A 88 -11.80 40.65 2.97
CA ALA A 88 -11.53 39.28 3.43
C ALA A 88 -12.50 38.88 4.55
N ARG A 89 -12.98 37.63 4.54
CA ARG A 89 -13.86 37.12 5.60
C ARG A 89 -13.12 37.03 6.93
N SER A 90 -11.91 36.50 6.90
CA SER A 90 -11.00 36.51 8.03
C SER A 90 -9.54 36.59 7.57
N VAL A 91 -8.71 37.30 8.33
CA VAL A 91 -7.26 37.35 8.15
C VAL A 91 -6.61 36.80 9.42
N THR A 92 -5.78 35.78 9.26
CA THR A 92 -4.92 35.25 10.33
C THR A 92 -3.51 35.66 9.99
N SER A 93 -2.88 36.51 10.81
CA SER A 93 -1.55 37.02 10.58
C SER A 93 -0.58 36.41 11.59
N VAL A 94 0.55 35.88 11.14
CA VAL A 94 1.54 35.30 12.04
C VAL A 94 2.94 35.84 11.78
N ASP A 95 3.76 35.87 12.81
CA ASP A 95 5.16 36.26 12.72
C ASP A 95 5.96 35.56 13.82
N ILE A 96 7.25 35.32 13.59
CA ILE A 96 8.14 34.80 14.62
C ILE A 96 8.56 35.91 15.60
N ASN A 97 8.51 37.17 15.17
CA ASN A 97 8.84 38.32 16.00
C ASN A 97 7.61 38.80 16.79
N ALA A 98 7.61 38.57 18.10
CA ALA A 98 6.54 39.03 19.00
C ALA A 98 6.28 40.54 18.91
N ARG A 99 7.28 41.37 18.58
CA ARG A 99 7.10 42.82 18.42
C ARG A 99 6.30 43.15 17.15
N ALA A 100 6.51 42.42 16.07
CA ALA A 100 5.74 42.56 14.82
C ALA A 100 4.26 42.17 15.04
N VAL A 101 4.02 41.08 15.78
CA VAL A 101 2.68 40.67 16.18
C VAL A 101 1.99 41.78 16.99
N ALA A 102 2.65 42.29 18.03
CA ALA A 102 2.10 43.36 18.87
C ALA A 102 1.80 44.64 18.07
N ASN A 103 2.70 45.02 17.15
CA ASN A 103 2.52 46.18 16.29
C ASN A 103 1.34 45.99 15.32
N THR A 104 1.17 44.79 14.76
CA THR A 104 0.04 44.46 13.88
C THR A 104 -1.29 44.57 14.63
N ILE A 105 -1.35 44.08 15.87
CA ILE A 105 -2.52 44.20 16.75
C ILE A 105 -2.84 45.68 17.04
N GLU A 106 -1.81 46.49 17.35
CA GLU A 106 -1.98 47.92 17.58
C GLU A 106 -2.55 48.63 16.34
N ASN A 107 -2.01 48.33 15.15
CA ASN A 107 -2.49 48.91 13.91
C ASN A 107 -3.89 48.42 13.51
N ALA A 108 -4.27 47.19 13.85
CA ALA A 108 -5.64 46.71 13.71
C ALA A 108 -6.62 47.53 14.55
N ALA A 109 -6.28 47.75 15.82
CA ALA A 109 -7.09 48.55 16.74
C ALA A 109 -7.22 50.00 16.28
N ARG A 110 -6.11 50.64 15.87
CA ARG A 110 -6.09 52.02 15.36
C ARG A 110 -7.01 52.22 14.15
N ASN A 111 -7.15 51.19 13.31
CA ASN A 111 -7.93 51.25 12.08
C ASN A 111 -9.32 50.60 12.19
N ASN A 112 -9.77 50.23 13.39
CA ASN A 112 -11.06 49.57 13.65
C ASN A 112 -11.24 48.28 12.82
N ILE A 113 -10.17 47.50 12.64
CA ILE A 113 -10.22 46.23 11.91
C ILE A 113 -10.46 45.10 12.93
N SER A 114 -11.58 44.38 12.78
CA SER A 114 -12.02 43.33 13.72
C SER A 114 -11.97 41.91 13.14
N ASN A 115 -11.81 41.77 11.83
CA ASN A 115 -11.70 40.51 11.09
C ASN A 115 -10.25 40.05 10.90
N LEU A 116 -9.30 40.57 11.69
CA LEU A 116 -7.90 40.17 11.70
C LEU A 116 -7.52 39.70 13.11
N GLU A 117 -6.89 38.53 13.19
CA GLU A 117 -6.19 38.08 14.41
C GLU A 117 -4.69 37.95 14.11
N ALA A 118 -3.84 38.24 15.10
CA ALA A 118 -2.41 38.06 14.98
C ALA A 118 -1.80 37.37 16.20
N PHE A 119 -0.86 36.44 15.99
CA PHE A 119 -0.16 35.73 17.06
C PHE A 119 1.23 35.24 16.61
N GLU A 120 2.09 34.93 17.57
CA GLU A 120 3.44 34.42 17.30
C GLU A 120 3.38 33.00 16.73
N SER A 121 4.04 32.76 15.60
CA SER A 121 4.16 31.43 15.00
C SER A 121 5.39 31.37 14.10
N ASP A 122 6.16 30.30 14.25
CA ASP A 122 7.12 29.88 13.22
C ASP A 122 6.34 29.20 12.08
N VAL A 123 6.03 29.98 11.05
CA VAL A 123 5.17 29.58 9.92
C VAL A 123 3.84 29.01 10.43
N PHE A 124 3.61 27.69 10.30
CA PHE A 124 2.36 27.03 10.65
C PHE A 124 2.28 26.51 12.08
N SER A 125 3.39 26.58 12.85
CA SER A 125 3.56 25.84 14.11
C SER A 125 2.47 26.10 15.16
N ASN A 126 2.00 27.35 15.28
CA ASN A 126 0.93 27.74 16.21
C ASN A 126 -0.43 27.96 15.52
N VAL A 127 -0.55 27.64 14.22
CA VAL A 127 -1.81 27.74 13.49
C VAL A 127 -2.72 26.58 13.90
N ARG A 128 -4.00 26.87 14.16
CA ARG A 128 -4.96 25.86 14.68
C ARG A 128 -5.17 24.72 13.66
N PRO A 129 -4.86 23.43 13.97
CA PRO A 129 -4.79 22.34 12.99
C PRO A 129 -6.04 22.07 12.13
N LYS A 130 -7.23 22.46 12.61
CA LYS A 130 -8.51 22.25 11.92
C LYS A 130 -8.88 23.35 10.92
N ARG A 131 -8.12 24.45 10.86
CA ARG A 131 -8.43 25.57 9.97
C ARG A 131 -7.91 25.31 8.55
N ARG A 132 -8.64 25.79 7.55
CA ARG A 132 -8.22 25.80 6.14
C ARG A 132 -8.43 27.20 5.59
N PHE A 133 -7.57 27.60 4.66
CA PHE A 133 -7.54 28.95 4.09
C PHE A 133 -7.68 28.90 2.58
N ASP A 134 -8.36 29.90 2.02
CA ASP A 134 -8.49 30.06 0.57
C ASP A 134 -7.20 30.65 -0.03
N ILE A 135 -6.53 31.50 0.74
CA ILE A 135 -5.24 32.08 0.38
C ILE A 135 -4.28 31.96 1.56
N ILE A 136 -3.09 31.44 1.32
CA ILE A 136 -1.94 31.60 2.22
C ILE A 136 -0.98 32.54 1.51
N PHE A 137 -0.64 33.66 2.15
CA PHE A 137 0.23 34.67 1.59
C PHE A 137 1.49 34.83 2.43
N TRP A 138 2.65 34.80 1.78
CA TRP A 138 3.90 35.23 2.39
C TRP A 138 4.41 36.47 1.65
N ASN A 139 4.48 37.59 2.37
CA ASN A 139 4.71 38.92 1.80
C ASN A 139 5.94 38.96 0.89
N PHE A 140 7.11 38.62 1.44
CA PHE A 140 8.32 38.27 0.70
C PHE A 140 9.04 37.20 1.52
N PRO A 141 9.30 36.00 0.97
CA PRO A 141 10.21 35.06 1.60
C PRO A 141 11.59 35.70 1.65
N SER A 142 12.28 35.45 2.75
CA SER A 142 13.63 35.90 3.04
C SER A 142 14.60 35.64 1.87
N GLN A 143 15.61 36.49 1.72
CA GLN A 143 16.61 36.37 0.67
C GLN A 143 17.49 35.13 0.85
N PHE A 144 17.93 34.55 -0.26
CA PHE A 144 18.79 33.37 -0.25
C PHE A 144 20.16 33.69 0.36
N ALA A 145 20.61 32.85 1.29
CA ALA A 145 22.01 32.74 1.66
C ALA A 145 22.44 31.25 1.59
N PRO A 146 23.75 30.95 1.48
CA PRO A 146 24.27 29.59 1.58
C PRO A 146 23.91 28.90 2.91
N ASP A 147 23.98 27.56 2.94
CA ASP A 147 23.58 26.75 4.11
C ASP A 147 24.43 27.02 5.37
N ASP A 148 25.67 27.49 5.20
CA ASP A 148 26.63 27.80 6.27
C ASP A 148 26.52 29.24 6.78
N TYR A 149 25.43 29.95 6.43
CA TYR A 149 25.23 31.34 6.83
C TYR A 149 24.92 31.50 8.33
N GLU A 150 25.66 32.37 9.01
CA GLU A 150 25.45 32.72 10.42
C GLU A 150 24.72 34.06 10.58
N TYR A 151 23.66 34.06 11.39
CA TYR A 151 22.83 35.23 11.70
C TYR A 151 23.38 36.03 12.89
N GLU A 152 23.40 37.36 12.80
CA GLU A 152 23.81 38.28 13.87
C GLU A 152 22.66 38.61 14.84
N ASN A 153 21.41 38.64 14.35
CA ASN A 153 20.23 39.00 15.16
C ASN A 153 18.90 38.48 14.57
N ASP A 154 17.81 38.65 15.31
CA ASP A 154 16.47 38.16 14.91
C ASP A 154 15.86 38.92 13.72
N LEU A 155 16.21 40.20 13.52
CA LEU A 155 15.77 40.95 12.34
C LEU A 155 16.35 40.36 11.06
N GLU A 156 17.60 39.89 11.13
CA GLU A 156 18.28 39.22 10.03
C GLU A 156 17.66 37.85 9.72
N ARG A 157 17.29 37.07 10.76
CA ARG A 157 16.53 35.82 10.59
C ARG A 157 15.18 36.03 9.92
N GLY A 158 14.58 37.21 10.08
CA GLY A 158 13.33 37.58 9.41
C GLY A 158 13.48 37.77 7.89
N ILE A 159 14.70 38.02 7.38
CA ILE A 159 14.89 38.43 5.98
C ILE A 159 15.98 37.66 5.22
N ILE A 160 16.70 36.75 5.87
CA ILE A 160 17.63 35.81 5.22
C ILE A 160 17.21 34.36 5.52
N ASP A 161 17.12 33.52 4.49
CA ASP A 161 16.79 32.10 4.61
C ASP A 161 17.94 31.25 4.02
N ALA A 162 18.78 30.76 4.93
CA ALA A 162 19.92 29.91 4.61
C ALA A 162 19.43 28.63 3.91
N GLY A 163 19.94 28.38 2.70
CA GLY A 163 19.56 27.22 1.90
C GLY A 163 18.14 27.22 1.36
N TYR A 164 17.37 28.30 1.59
CA TYR A 164 15.92 28.29 1.46
C TYR A 164 15.24 27.19 2.30
N ALA A 165 15.76 26.91 3.51
CA ALA A 165 15.20 25.93 4.41
C ALA A 165 13.76 26.28 4.84
N LEU A 166 13.50 27.56 5.13
CA LEU A 166 12.17 28.03 5.53
C LEU A 166 11.20 28.00 4.35
N LEU A 167 11.63 28.43 3.16
CA LEU A 167 10.84 28.36 1.94
C LEU A 167 10.50 26.90 1.56
N ARG A 168 11.46 25.97 1.72
CA ARG A 168 11.24 24.53 1.54
C ARG A 168 10.15 24.02 2.45
N ARG A 169 10.27 24.32 3.76
CA ARG A 169 9.28 23.91 4.76
C ARG A 169 7.91 24.51 4.44
N PHE A 170 7.85 25.82 4.19
CA PHE A 170 6.62 26.53 3.86
C PHE A 170 5.87 25.92 2.66
N LEU A 171 6.58 25.62 1.56
CA LEU A 171 5.97 25.03 0.37
C LEU A 171 5.63 23.55 0.54
N SER A 172 6.32 22.83 1.42
CA SER A 172 5.97 21.44 1.74
C SER A 172 4.72 21.33 2.62
N GLU A 173 4.59 22.17 3.63
CA GLU A 173 3.50 22.12 4.62
C GLU A 173 2.27 22.93 4.18
N GLY A 174 2.48 24.08 3.52
CA GLY A 174 1.42 25.03 3.16
C GLY A 174 0.22 24.44 2.43
N PRO A 175 0.39 23.49 1.47
CA PRO A 175 -0.73 22.86 0.79
C PRO A 175 -1.72 22.12 1.72
N GLU A 176 -1.28 21.66 2.89
CA GLU A 176 -2.14 20.98 3.87
C GLU A 176 -3.14 21.93 4.53
N TRP A 177 -2.82 23.23 4.56
CA TRP A 177 -3.61 24.30 5.16
C TRP A 177 -4.56 24.97 4.17
N LEU A 178 -4.50 24.61 2.88
CA LEU A 178 -5.38 25.16 1.84
C LEU A 178 -6.73 24.45 1.77
N THR A 179 -7.78 25.19 1.41
CA THR A 179 -9.03 24.62 0.86
C THR A 179 -8.75 23.91 -0.48
N ASN A 180 -9.73 23.17 -1.01
CA ASN A 180 -9.54 22.42 -2.27
C ASN A 180 -9.16 23.32 -3.45
N ASP A 181 -9.76 24.51 -3.54
CA ASP A 181 -9.48 25.53 -4.57
C ASP A 181 -8.50 26.61 -4.06
N GLY A 182 -7.91 26.39 -2.89
CA GLY A 182 -7.03 27.33 -2.24
C GLY A 182 -5.70 27.48 -2.97
N ARG A 183 -5.03 28.61 -2.74
CA ARG A 183 -3.73 28.91 -3.35
C ARG A 183 -2.76 29.56 -2.37
N ILE A 184 -1.49 29.26 -2.53
CA ILE A 184 -0.40 30.02 -1.93
C ILE A 184 -0.07 31.19 -2.87
N ILE A 185 0.19 32.36 -2.29
CA ILE A 185 0.74 33.52 -2.99
C ILE A 185 2.02 33.93 -2.26
N MET A 186 3.08 34.25 -2.99
CA MET A 186 4.31 34.75 -2.40
C MET A 186 4.85 35.91 -3.22
N GLY A 187 5.31 36.98 -2.57
CA GLY A 187 6.19 37.94 -3.24
C GLY A 187 7.51 37.27 -3.59
N PHE A 188 8.10 37.58 -4.73
CA PHE A 188 9.41 37.03 -5.11
C PHE A 188 10.20 38.12 -5.85
N GLY A 189 11.37 38.46 -5.32
CA GLY A 189 12.18 39.58 -5.79
C GLY A 189 13.05 39.22 -6.99
N GLY A 190 13.68 40.22 -7.60
CA GLY A 190 14.62 40.06 -8.71
C GLY A 190 15.92 39.34 -8.34
N TYR A 191 16.25 39.25 -7.05
CA TYR A 191 17.45 38.57 -6.53
C TYR A 191 17.19 37.12 -6.07
N ALA A 192 15.95 36.65 -6.18
CA ALA A 192 15.56 35.35 -5.67
C ALA A 192 15.95 34.23 -6.64
N ARG A 193 16.33 33.05 -6.10
CA ARG A 193 16.79 31.88 -6.87
C ARG A 193 15.63 31.10 -7.49
N ASP A 194 15.28 31.46 -8.71
CA ASP A 194 14.21 30.81 -9.50
C ASP A 194 14.45 29.32 -9.73
N ASP A 195 15.72 28.92 -9.86
CA ASP A 195 16.12 27.52 -10.04
C ASP A 195 15.84 26.68 -8.79
N ILE A 196 16.13 27.23 -7.60
CA ILE A 196 15.83 26.57 -6.33
C ILE A 196 14.32 26.56 -6.09
N LEU A 197 13.61 27.67 -6.33
CA LEU A 197 12.15 27.69 -6.24
C LEU A 197 11.51 26.62 -7.15
N SER A 198 11.98 26.52 -8.41
CA SER A 198 11.51 25.50 -9.36
C SER A 198 11.78 24.08 -8.86
N GLN A 199 12.93 23.85 -8.21
CA GLN A 199 13.25 22.59 -7.58
C GLN A 199 12.27 22.26 -6.43
N ILE A 200 12.03 23.21 -5.52
CA ILE A 200 11.13 23.02 -4.37
C ILE A 200 9.70 22.74 -4.85
N VAL A 201 9.22 23.51 -5.83
CA VAL A 201 7.89 23.33 -6.44
C VAL A 201 7.73 21.93 -7.03
N ARG A 202 8.75 21.44 -7.75
CA ARG A 202 8.77 20.10 -8.33
C ARG A 202 8.84 19.00 -7.27
N GLU A 203 9.69 19.15 -6.25
CA GLU A 203 9.83 18.20 -5.14
C GLU A 203 8.52 18.02 -4.37
N ASN A 204 7.73 19.09 -4.26
CA ASN A 204 6.46 19.10 -3.53
C ASN A 204 5.22 18.92 -4.43
N ARG A 205 5.41 18.60 -5.73
CA ARG A 205 4.32 18.39 -6.71
C ARG A 205 3.34 19.56 -6.80
N LEU A 206 3.90 20.77 -6.79
CA LEU A 206 3.14 22.02 -6.88
C LEU A 206 3.20 22.60 -8.28
N GLU A 207 2.24 23.45 -8.60
CA GLU A 207 2.27 24.31 -9.78
C GLU A 207 2.55 25.74 -9.35
N ALA A 208 3.61 26.33 -9.89
CA ALA A 208 3.94 27.73 -9.69
C ALA A 208 3.73 28.53 -10.99
N SER A 209 3.11 29.70 -10.87
CA SER A 209 2.88 30.63 -11.98
C SER A 209 3.05 32.06 -11.49
N ILE A 210 3.52 32.96 -12.35
CA ILE A 210 3.60 34.38 -12.03
C ILE A 210 2.20 34.98 -12.22
N LEU A 211 1.61 35.51 -11.13
CA LEU A 211 0.34 36.25 -11.19
C LEU A 211 0.52 37.63 -11.81
N VAL A 212 1.55 38.34 -11.34
CA VAL A 212 1.89 39.69 -11.77
C VAL A 212 3.39 39.88 -11.60
N GLN A 213 3.98 40.66 -12.52
CA GLN A 213 5.38 41.06 -12.46
C GLN A 213 5.52 42.50 -12.93
N GLY A 214 6.43 43.25 -12.33
CA GLY A 214 6.66 44.64 -12.71
C GLY A 214 7.79 45.30 -11.94
N SER A 215 8.06 46.55 -12.29
CA SER A 215 8.99 47.43 -11.58
C SER A 215 8.28 48.72 -11.17
N ARG A 216 8.85 49.44 -10.20
CA ARG A 216 8.37 50.77 -9.80
C ARG A 216 9.32 51.82 -10.39
N GLN A 217 8.80 52.96 -10.85
CA GLN A 217 9.49 53.99 -11.66
C GLN A 217 10.83 54.54 -11.11
N THR A 218 11.25 54.19 -9.90
CA THR A 218 12.47 54.69 -9.24
C THR A 218 13.52 53.63 -8.88
N ARG A 219 13.33 52.33 -9.21
CA ARG A 219 14.31 51.26 -8.96
C ARG A 219 14.40 50.25 -10.11
N THR A 220 15.58 49.68 -10.32
CA THR A 220 15.88 48.62 -11.31
C THR A 220 15.37 47.22 -10.90
N ALA A 221 14.84 47.06 -9.68
CA ALA A 221 14.37 45.78 -9.16
C ALA A 221 13.00 45.38 -9.75
N THR A 222 12.92 44.15 -10.26
CA THR A 222 11.66 43.51 -10.69
C THR A 222 11.04 42.75 -9.51
N TYR A 223 9.77 43.00 -9.25
CA TYR A 223 8.98 42.28 -8.26
C TYR A 223 7.98 41.34 -8.96
N ARG A 224 7.68 40.20 -8.33
CA ARG A 224 6.72 39.21 -8.81
C ARG A 224 5.81 38.77 -7.67
N LEU A 225 4.53 38.56 -7.95
CA LEU A 225 3.71 37.67 -7.11
C LEU A 225 3.66 36.31 -7.80
N VAL A 226 4.15 35.29 -7.11
CA VAL A 226 4.08 33.90 -7.57
C VAL A 226 2.89 33.25 -6.89
N GLN A 227 1.98 32.71 -7.68
CA GLN A 227 0.94 31.82 -7.19
C GLN A 227 1.44 30.40 -7.25
N VAL A 228 1.29 29.68 -6.15
CA VAL A 228 1.52 28.26 -6.04
C VAL A 228 0.21 27.56 -5.72
N ARG A 229 -0.13 26.54 -6.50
CA ARG A 229 -1.29 25.68 -6.29
C ARG A 229 -0.84 24.24 -6.10
N LYS A 230 -1.71 23.42 -5.51
CA LYS A 230 -1.61 21.97 -5.71
C LYS A 230 -1.62 21.73 -7.21
N GLY A 231 -0.64 20.97 -7.74
CA GLY A 231 -0.58 20.71 -9.16
C GLY A 231 -1.91 20.09 -9.66
N HIS A 232 -2.53 20.72 -10.65
CA HIS A 232 -3.58 20.12 -11.45
C HIS A 232 -2.90 19.40 -12.61
N GLU A 233 -2.40 18.19 -12.35
CA GLU A 233 -1.99 17.36 -13.47
C GLU A 233 -3.22 17.07 -14.37
N GLU A 234 -3.19 17.57 -15.61
CA GLU A 234 -3.37 16.65 -16.74
C GLU A 234 -2.37 15.51 -16.48
N PRO A 235 -2.84 14.29 -16.18
CA PRO A 235 -2.01 13.27 -15.56
C PRO A 235 -0.77 13.05 -16.41
N TYR A 236 0.41 13.34 -15.85
CA TYR A 236 1.52 12.45 -16.16
C TYR A 236 0.99 11.09 -15.76
N SER A 237 0.63 10.27 -16.75
CA SER A 237 -0.10 9.02 -16.56
C SER A 237 0.45 8.36 -15.31
N ARG A 238 -0.35 8.25 -14.25
CA ARG A 238 0.00 7.71 -12.92
C ARG A 238 0.90 6.47 -12.95
N PHE A 239 0.94 5.78 -14.09
CA PHE A 239 1.68 4.56 -14.37
C PHE A 239 2.70 4.72 -15.51
N SER A 240 3.32 5.88 -15.68
CA SER A 240 4.25 6.20 -16.79
C SER A 240 5.53 5.35 -16.78
N GLN A 241 6.16 5.19 -15.61
CA GLN A 241 7.31 4.32 -15.40
C GLN A 241 6.89 2.86 -15.49
N SER A 242 5.77 2.49 -14.86
CA SER A 242 5.18 1.16 -14.98
C SER A 242 4.90 0.76 -16.43
N ARG A 243 4.48 1.71 -17.28
CA ARG A 243 4.32 1.52 -18.73
C ARG A 243 5.64 1.28 -19.43
N ALA A 244 6.64 2.14 -19.19
CA ALA A 244 7.96 1.97 -19.81
C ALA A 244 8.61 0.62 -19.42
N LEU A 245 8.46 0.21 -18.16
CA LEU A 245 8.96 -1.07 -17.66
C LEU A 245 8.17 -2.25 -18.24
N THR A 246 6.84 -2.15 -18.36
CA THR A 246 6.01 -3.18 -19.01
C THR A 246 6.48 -3.39 -20.46
N GLU A 247 6.71 -2.32 -21.21
CA GLU A 247 7.16 -2.41 -22.61
C GLU A 247 8.56 -3.03 -22.71
N ARG A 248 9.50 -2.59 -21.86
CA ARG A 248 10.83 -3.19 -21.80
C ARG A 248 10.75 -4.69 -21.46
N ALA A 249 9.90 -5.07 -20.51
CA ALA A 249 9.76 -6.45 -20.08
C ALA A 249 9.15 -7.33 -21.18
N ARG A 250 8.27 -6.82 -22.04
CA ARG A 250 7.75 -7.57 -23.20
C ARG A 250 8.84 -7.98 -24.19
N GLY A 251 9.93 -7.22 -24.27
CA GLY A 251 11.13 -7.58 -25.04
C GLY A 251 11.98 -8.68 -24.40
N LEU A 252 11.75 -9.03 -23.13
CA LEU A 252 12.55 -9.99 -22.36
C LEU A 252 11.78 -11.25 -21.95
N TYR A 253 10.48 -11.09 -21.63
CA TYR A 253 9.62 -12.14 -21.10
C TYR A 253 8.35 -12.26 -21.95
N PRO A 254 7.84 -13.49 -22.18
CA PRO A 254 6.53 -13.69 -22.77
C PRO A 254 5.46 -12.89 -22.01
N ALA A 255 4.68 -12.07 -22.74
CA ALA A 255 3.69 -11.16 -22.17
C ALA A 255 4.21 -10.15 -21.12
N GLY A 256 5.53 -9.95 -21.03
CA GLY A 256 6.17 -9.00 -20.12
C GLY A 256 6.29 -9.45 -18.67
N VAL A 257 6.01 -10.72 -18.35
CA VAL A 257 6.02 -11.24 -16.98
C VAL A 257 6.70 -12.60 -16.85
N THR A 258 7.33 -12.86 -15.70
CA THR A 258 7.88 -14.18 -15.34
C THR A 258 6.92 -15.01 -14.48
N ARG A 259 5.91 -14.36 -13.88
CA ARG A 259 4.91 -15.00 -13.02
C ARG A 259 3.52 -14.62 -13.50
N VAL A 260 2.78 -15.61 -14.02
CA VAL A 260 1.45 -15.40 -14.64
C VAL A 260 0.43 -14.78 -13.68
N SER A 261 0.56 -15.00 -12.37
CA SER A 261 -0.39 -14.46 -11.39
C SER A 261 -0.32 -12.94 -11.20
N ILE A 262 0.74 -12.28 -11.68
CA ILE A 262 0.91 -10.81 -11.65
C ILE A 262 0.88 -10.21 -13.07
N ALA A 263 0.19 -10.88 -13.99
CA ALA A 263 0.03 -10.41 -15.36
C ALA A 263 -0.53 -8.96 -15.40
N PRO A 264 -0.27 -8.22 -16.50
CA PRO A 264 -0.77 -6.86 -16.66
C PRO A 264 -2.29 -6.77 -16.43
N VAL A 265 -2.72 -5.71 -15.76
CA VAL A 265 -4.12 -5.40 -15.50
C VAL A 265 -4.52 -4.15 -16.29
N PRO A 266 -5.76 -4.05 -16.80
CA PRO A 266 -6.22 -2.87 -17.49
C PRO A 266 -6.44 -1.75 -16.48
N ILE A 267 -5.66 -0.69 -16.58
CA ILE A 267 -5.73 0.45 -15.66
C ILE A 267 -5.97 1.74 -16.44
N GLY A 268 -6.67 2.69 -15.81
CA GLY A 268 -6.93 4.01 -16.35
C GLY A 268 -8.03 4.04 -17.42
N LYS A 269 -8.46 5.25 -17.78
CA LYS A 269 -9.55 5.48 -18.75
C LYS A 269 -9.32 4.88 -20.14
N ARG A 270 -8.08 4.56 -20.48
CA ARG A 270 -7.68 3.98 -21.77
C ARG A 270 -7.61 2.44 -21.76
N ASN A 271 -7.90 1.78 -20.64
CA ASN A 271 -7.78 0.33 -20.45
C ASN A 271 -6.43 -0.22 -20.93
N GLU A 272 -5.36 0.37 -20.43
CA GLU A 272 -4.01 -0.05 -20.83
C GLU A 272 -3.57 -1.20 -19.95
N ASP A 273 -3.20 -2.32 -20.58
CA ASP A 273 -2.69 -3.51 -19.89
C ASP A 273 -1.28 -3.24 -19.37
N LEU A 274 -1.18 -2.88 -18.09
CA LEU A 274 0.05 -2.50 -17.42
C LEU A 274 0.32 -3.38 -16.19
N SER A 275 1.59 -3.70 -15.97
CA SER A 275 2.04 -4.25 -14.67
C SER A 275 2.48 -3.11 -13.78
N ILE A 276 2.06 -3.11 -12.51
CA ILE A 276 2.58 -2.20 -11.49
C ILE A 276 3.92 -2.73 -11.00
N TYR A 277 4.99 -1.95 -11.20
CA TYR A 277 6.32 -2.34 -10.78
C TYR A 277 6.59 -1.83 -9.36
N ALA A 278 6.64 -2.75 -8.39
CA ALA A 278 7.02 -2.46 -7.03
C ALA A 278 8.44 -1.86 -6.95
N HIS A 279 8.61 -0.80 -6.16
CA HIS A 279 9.91 -0.18 -5.88
C HIS A 279 10.36 -0.43 -4.44
N ALA A 280 9.48 -0.18 -3.46
CA ALA A 280 9.77 -0.31 -2.04
C ALA A 280 8.51 -0.73 -1.25
N GLY A 281 8.69 -1.17 -0.01
CA GLY A 281 7.57 -1.45 0.89
C GLY A 281 7.98 -1.30 2.35
N GLU A 282 7.03 -0.84 3.17
CA GLU A 282 7.19 -0.73 4.62
C GLU A 282 5.84 -0.93 5.33
N GLY A 283 5.83 -1.79 6.35
CA GLY A 283 4.62 -2.07 7.10
C GLY A 283 3.51 -2.62 6.19
N ALA A 284 2.36 -1.97 6.20
CA ALA A 284 1.21 -2.37 5.37
C ALA A 284 1.21 -1.73 3.97
N ARG A 285 2.29 -1.03 3.58
CA ARG A 285 2.32 -0.25 2.34
C ARG A 285 3.39 -0.71 1.36
N ILE A 286 3.05 -0.56 0.08
CA ILE A 286 3.95 -0.74 -1.06
C ILE A 286 4.01 0.58 -1.86
N GLN A 287 5.18 0.94 -2.34
CA GLN A 287 5.41 2.05 -3.26
C GLN A 287 5.84 1.48 -4.62
N ASP A 288 5.25 1.96 -5.71
CA ASP A 288 5.63 1.57 -7.08
C ASP A 288 6.73 2.47 -7.67
N ALA A 289 7.22 2.10 -8.85
CA ALA A 289 8.26 2.83 -9.59
C ALA A 289 7.82 4.23 -10.06
N ASP A 290 6.52 4.53 -10.02
CA ASP A 290 5.94 5.84 -10.31
C ASP A 290 5.85 6.72 -9.03
N GLY A 291 6.18 6.17 -7.86
CA GLY A 291 6.08 6.86 -6.58
C GLY A 291 4.67 6.88 -5.97
N ASN A 292 3.73 6.10 -6.52
CA ASN A 292 2.42 5.90 -5.91
C ASN A 292 2.54 4.96 -4.71
N SER A 293 1.72 5.18 -3.68
CA SER A 293 1.71 4.35 -2.48
C SER A 293 0.36 3.67 -2.28
N TYR A 294 0.39 2.38 -1.99
CA TYR A 294 -0.80 1.54 -1.81
C TYR A 294 -0.78 0.82 -0.46
N VAL A 295 -1.93 0.68 0.18
CA VAL A 295 -2.13 -0.29 1.26
C VAL A 295 -2.17 -1.68 0.63
N ASP A 296 -1.27 -2.56 1.02
CA ASP A 296 -1.03 -3.86 0.40
C ASP A 296 -1.83 -4.97 1.08
N PHE A 297 -3.00 -5.30 0.54
CA PHE A 297 -3.78 -6.49 0.89
C PHE A 297 -3.40 -7.71 0.05
N HIS A 298 -2.52 -7.55 -0.94
CA HIS A 298 -1.98 -8.63 -1.75
C HIS A 298 -0.92 -9.42 -0.96
N ASN A 299 0.01 -8.73 -0.29
CA ASN A 299 1.04 -9.30 0.59
C ASN A 299 1.81 -10.47 -0.04
N ASN A 300 2.20 -10.32 -1.32
CA ASN A 300 2.72 -11.39 -2.17
C ASN A 300 1.86 -12.69 -2.08
N PHE A 301 0.56 -12.58 -2.38
CA PHE A 301 -0.42 -13.67 -2.28
C PHE A 301 -0.45 -14.28 -0.87
N SER A 302 -0.59 -13.44 0.16
CA SER A 302 -0.59 -13.79 1.60
C SER A 302 0.73 -14.31 2.20
N THR A 303 1.83 -14.25 1.44
CA THR A 303 3.16 -14.67 1.92
C THR A 303 3.71 -13.79 3.04
N LEU A 304 3.58 -12.48 2.87
CA LEU A 304 4.11 -11.49 3.80
C LEU A 304 3.09 -11.21 4.90
N ILE A 305 2.89 -12.16 5.82
CA ILE A 305 1.90 -12.01 6.89
C ILE A 305 2.16 -10.79 7.78
N HIS A 306 3.41 -10.37 7.92
CA HIS A 306 3.80 -9.19 8.70
C HIS A 306 3.90 -7.91 7.87
N GLY A 307 3.51 -7.96 6.60
CA GLY A 307 3.74 -6.90 5.64
C GLY A 307 5.23 -6.79 5.26
N HIS A 308 5.63 -5.59 4.87
CA HIS A 308 6.96 -5.31 4.32
C HIS A 308 7.95 -4.87 5.40
N ARG A 309 9.20 -5.32 5.26
CA ARG A 309 10.34 -4.93 6.11
C ARG A 309 10.09 -5.11 7.62
N HIS A 310 9.48 -6.23 8.04
CA HIS A 310 9.24 -6.51 9.46
C HIS A 310 10.58 -6.48 10.25
N PRO A 311 10.72 -5.64 11.29
CA PRO A 311 11.99 -5.47 12.01
C PRO A 311 12.66 -6.77 12.49
N ALA A 312 11.91 -7.69 13.09
CA ALA A 312 12.47 -8.93 13.63
C ALA A 312 13.01 -9.84 12.52
N THR A 313 12.28 -9.97 11.42
CA THR A 313 12.69 -10.77 10.25
C THR A 313 13.92 -10.16 9.57
N ILE A 314 13.95 -8.84 9.39
CA ILE A 314 15.10 -8.14 8.80
C ILE A 314 16.34 -8.28 9.68
N ALA A 315 16.21 -8.14 11.00
CA ALA A 315 17.33 -8.34 11.92
C ALA A 315 17.88 -9.78 11.86
N ALA A 316 17.00 -10.78 11.80
CA ALA A 316 17.41 -12.19 11.66
C ALA A 316 18.15 -12.46 10.34
N ILE A 317 17.66 -11.90 9.23
CA ILE A 317 18.31 -11.96 7.92
C ILE A 317 19.69 -11.29 7.97
N ALA A 318 19.78 -10.06 8.50
CA ALA A 318 21.02 -9.31 8.57
C ALA A 318 22.09 -10.06 9.40
N SER A 319 21.72 -10.58 10.57
CA SER A 319 22.63 -11.36 11.41
C SER A 319 23.09 -12.65 10.71
N GLN A 320 22.21 -13.34 9.98
CA GLN A 320 22.60 -14.54 9.24
C GLN A 320 23.54 -14.22 8.08
N LEU A 321 23.42 -13.07 7.43
CA LEU A 321 24.31 -12.65 6.34
C LEU A 321 25.77 -12.52 6.79
N GLU A 322 26.03 -12.15 8.05
CA GLU A 322 27.38 -12.10 8.63
C GLU A 322 28.05 -13.48 8.70
N ARG A 323 27.24 -14.55 8.70
CA ARG A 323 27.69 -15.94 8.81
C ARG A 323 27.72 -16.65 7.47
N GLY A 324 27.06 -16.12 6.44
CA GLY A 324 26.93 -16.72 5.11
C GLY A 324 25.49 -17.08 4.74
N THR A 325 25.24 -17.27 3.45
CA THR A 325 23.88 -17.40 2.88
C THR A 325 23.40 -18.84 2.73
N CYS A 326 24.29 -19.77 2.38
CA CYS A 326 23.96 -21.18 2.12
C CYS A 326 25.21 -22.07 2.29
N PHE A 327 25.01 -23.33 2.63
CA PHE A 327 26.07 -24.32 2.85
C PHE A 327 25.65 -25.70 2.32
N GLY A 328 26.63 -26.55 1.98
CA GLY A 328 26.40 -27.97 1.72
C GLY A 328 26.24 -28.82 2.99
N ASN A 329 26.16 -28.19 4.16
CA ASN A 329 26.12 -28.81 5.47
C ASN A 329 24.88 -28.34 6.25
N PRO A 330 24.32 -29.16 7.16
CA PRO A 330 23.23 -28.74 8.03
C PRO A 330 23.64 -27.60 8.97
N THR A 331 22.67 -26.83 9.46
CA THR A 331 22.92 -25.67 10.32
C THR A 331 21.98 -25.65 11.51
N VAL A 332 22.38 -25.02 12.63
CA VAL A 332 21.50 -24.88 13.80
C VAL A 332 20.16 -24.20 13.46
N ALA A 333 20.15 -23.29 12.49
CA ALA A 333 18.95 -22.57 12.08
C ALA A 333 17.84 -23.51 11.56
N ASP A 334 18.19 -24.60 10.88
CA ASP A 334 17.20 -25.56 10.38
C ASP A 334 16.52 -26.33 11.54
N ILE A 335 17.29 -26.71 12.57
CA ILE A 335 16.78 -27.33 13.80
C ILE A 335 15.84 -26.36 14.52
N ASP A 336 16.24 -25.09 14.69
CA ASP A 336 15.47 -24.09 15.42
C ASP A 336 14.10 -23.83 14.77
N LEU A 337 14.05 -23.71 13.45
CA LEU A 337 12.78 -23.56 12.73
C LEU A 337 11.95 -24.85 12.76
N ALA A 338 12.58 -26.02 12.60
CA ALA A 338 11.90 -27.31 12.65
C ALA A 338 11.21 -27.51 14.00
N GLN A 339 11.91 -27.23 15.11
CA GLN A 339 11.37 -27.31 16.45
C GLN A 339 10.18 -26.36 16.62
N ALA A 340 10.32 -25.10 16.19
CA ALA A 340 9.22 -24.12 16.29
C ALA A 340 7.96 -24.54 15.50
N ILE A 341 8.12 -25.23 14.36
CA ILE A 341 7.00 -25.77 13.59
C ILE A 341 6.34 -26.94 14.33
N CYS A 342 7.13 -27.90 14.82
CA CYS A 342 6.62 -29.09 15.49
C CYS A 342 5.92 -28.75 16.82
N GLU A 343 6.46 -27.79 17.59
CA GLU A 343 5.83 -27.29 18.82
C GLU A 343 4.49 -26.59 18.53
N ARG A 344 4.39 -25.92 17.37
CA ARG A 344 3.23 -25.11 17.02
C ARG A 344 2.11 -25.91 16.36
N ILE A 345 2.41 -26.94 15.57
CA ILE A 345 1.42 -27.64 14.74
C ILE A 345 1.33 -29.10 15.20
N PRO A 346 0.27 -29.48 15.95
CA PRO A 346 0.16 -30.81 16.56
C PRO A 346 0.23 -32.00 15.58
N ALA A 347 -0.15 -31.80 14.32
CA ALA A 347 -0.09 -32.82 13.28
C ALA A 347 1.32 -33.07 12.72
N ILE A 348 2.32 -32.28 13.15
CA ILE A 348 3.69 -32.32 12.63
C ILE A 348 4.64 -32.71 13.77
N GLU A 349 5.16 -33.93 13.71
CA GLU A 349 6.21 -34.42 14.63
C GLU A 349 7.61 -34.29 14.02
N ARG A 350 7.70 -34.35 12.69
CA ARG A 350 8.94 -34.22 11.92
C ARG A 350 8.69 -33.42 10.65
N VAL A 351 9.72 -32.75 10.14
CA VAL A 351 9.63 -31.91 8.94
C VAL A 351 10.79 -32.15 7.98
N ARG A 352 10.59 -31.77 6.73
CA ARG A 352 11.66 -31.48 5.76
C ARG A 352 11.41 -30.16 5.06
N PHE A 353 12.50 -29.43 4.79
CA PHE A 353 12.48 -28.13 4.13
C PHE A 353 12.78 -28.23 2.63
N LEU A 354 12.04 -27.44 1.86
CA LEU A 354 12.07 -27.33 0.41
C LEU A 354 12.02 -25.84 0.02
N ASN A 355 11.96 -25.55 -1.28
CA ASN A 355 12.14 -24.19 -1.79
C ASN A 355 10.82 -23.53 -2.19
N SER A 356 9.73 -24.30 -2.24
CA SER A 356 8.40 -23.78 -2.55
C SER A 356 7.28 -24.69 -2.02
N GLY A 357 6.07 -24.15 -1.89
CA GLY A 357 4.87 -24.95 -1.62
C GLY A 357 4.60 -26.01 -2.70
N THR A 358 4.94 -25.74 -3.96
CA THR A 358 4.87 -26.74 -5.05
C THR A 358 5.75 -27.95 -4.73
N GLU A 359 6.99 -27.72 -4.30
CA GLU A 359 7.89 -28.80 -3.92
C GLU A 359 7.37 -29.54 -2.68
N ALA A 360 6.89 -28.82 -1.67
CA ALA A 360 6.32 -29.44 -0.47
C ALA A 360 5.20 -30.44 -0.80
N LEU A 361 4.27 -30.04 -1.66
CA LEU A 361 3.19 -30.92 -2.07
C LEU A 361 3.65 -32.07 -2.97
N MET A 362 4.57 -31.80 -3.90
CA MET A 362 5.19 -32.85 -4.70
C MET A 362 5.80 -33.94 -3.81
N PHE A 363 6.55 -33.57 -2.78
CA PHE A 363 7.19 -34.54 -1.89
C PHE A 363 6.20 -35.20 -0.92
N ALA A 364 5.13 -34.52 -0.50
CA ALA A 364 4.05 -35.15 0.26
C ALA A 364 3.34 -36.24 -0.55
N ILE A 365 3.03 -35.98 -1.83
CA ILE A 365 2.42 -36.97 -2.73
C ILE A 365 3.39 -38.15 -2.96
N LYS A 366 4.68 -37.87 -3.16
CA LYS A 366 5.70 -38.93 -3.31
C LYS A 366 5.80 -39.80 -2.06
N ALA A 367 5.79 -39.22 -0.87
CA ALA A 367 5.76 -39.96 0.39
C ALA A 367 4.52 -40.85 0.49
N ALA A 368 3.34 -40.31 0.19
CA ALA A 368 2.11 -41.09 0.23
C ALA A 368 2.12 -42.27 -0.77
N ARG A 369 2.61 -42.06 -1.99
CA ARG A 369 2.78 -43.13 -2.98
C ARG A 369 3.75 -44.21 -2.48
N ALA A 370 4.91 -43.81 -1.97
CA ALA A 370 5.92 -44.73 -1.47
C ALA A 370 5.43 -45.57 -0.28
N MET A 371 4.65 -44.96 0.62
CA MET A 371 4.12 -45.63 1.80
C MET A 371 2.97 -46.60 1.49
N THR A 372 2.09 -46.21 0.58
CA THR A 372 0.89 -47.01 0.26
C THR A 372 1.14 -48.03 -0.85
N GLY A 373 2.18 -47.85 -1.66
CA GLY A 373 2.43 -48.63 -2.88
C GLY A 373 1.44 -48.31 -4.01
N ARG A 374 0.64 -47.25 -3.87
CA ARG A 374 -0.42 -46.85 -4.81
C ARG A 374 0.02 -45.64 -5.62
N THR A 375 -0.56 -45.46 -6.81
CA THR A 375 -0.14 -44.38 -7.74
C THR A 375 -1.12 -43.22 -7.80
N ARG A 376 -2.43 -43.45 -7.62
CA ARG A 376 -3.43 -42.39 -7.81
C ARG A 376 -3.50 -41.45 -6.61
N LEU A 377 -3.91 -40.22 -6.85
CA LEU A 377 -4.32 -39.29 -5.79
C LEU A 377 -5.73 -38.77 -6.07
N ALA A 378 -6.39 -38.31 -5.01
CA ALA A 378 -7.61 -37.54 -5.11
C ALA A 378 -7.34 -36.07 -4.72
N LYS A 379 -8.04 -35.14 -5.37
CA LYS A 379 -8.01 -33.71 -5.00
C LYS A 379 -9.35 -33.03 -5.27
N LEU A 380 -9.55 -31.87 -4.67
CA LEU A 380 -10.79 -31.09 -4.83
C LEU A 380 -10.81 -30.34 -6.18
N GLU A 381 -11.97 -30.33 -6.83
CA GLU A 381 -12.19 -29.60 -8.08
C GLU A 381 -11.88 -28.11 -7.92
N GLY A 382 -11.06 -27.55 -8.81
CA GLY A 382 -10.68 -26.14 -8.78
C GLY A 382 -9.65 -25.74 -7.72
N ALA A 383 -9.26 -26.66 -6.80
CA ALA A 383 -8.22 -26.37 -5.83
C ALA A 383 -6.85 -26.27 -6.50
N PHE A 384 -6.07 -25.25 -6.11
CA PHE A 384 -4.73 -25.00 -6.62
C PHE A 384 -3.69 -25.38 -5.57
N HIS A 385 -2.66 -26.08 -6.04
CA HIS A 385 -1.77 -26.87 -5.22
C HIS A 385 -0.30 -26.77 -5.70
N GLY A 386 0.02 -25.65 -6.37
CA GLY A 386 1.29 -25.48 -7.07
C GLY A 386 1.24 -26.01 -8.50
N THR A 387 2.41 -26.27 -9.08
CA THR A 387 2.60 -26.62 -10.51
C THR A 387 3.28 -27.97 -10.70
N TYR A 388 3.10 -28.89 -9.75
CA TYR A 388 3.48 -30.29 -9.93
C TYR A 388 2.39 -30.98 -10.75
N ASP A 389 2.74 -31.69 -11.82
CA ASP A 389 1.83 -32.14 -12.89
C ASP A 389 0.51 -32.72 -12.37
N TRP A 390 0.59 -33.67 -11.45
CA TRP A 390 -0.58 -34.32 -10.85
C TRP A 390 -1.40 -33.41 -9.91
N ALA A 391 -0.74 -32.48 -9.22
CA ALA A 391 -1.38 -31.57 -8.29
C ALA A 391 -2.16 -30.44 -9.00
N GLU A 392 -1.75 -30.04 -10.20
CA GLU A 392 -2.39 -28.96 -10.96
C GLU A 392 -3.55 -29.43 -11.87
N VAL A 393 -3.74 -30.73 -12.06
CA VAL A 393 -4.90 -31.30 -12.76
C VAL A 393 -6.20 -30.71 -12.23
N SER A 394 -7.10 -30.30 -13.13
CA SER A 394 -8.40 -29.67 -12.82
C SER A 394 -8.36 -28.43 -11.92
N ALA A 395 -7.19 -27.78 -11.74
CA ALA A 395 -7.09 -26.52 -10.98
C ALA A 395 -7.74 -25.32 -11.69
N ARG A 396 -8.00 -25.43 -13.00
CA ARG A 396 -8.62 -24.38 -13.84
C ARG A 396 -9.72 -24.93 -14.74
N SER A 397 -10.53 -25.84 -14.23
CA SER A 397 -11.69 -26.37 -14.99
C SER A 397 -12.74 -25.29 -15.21
N SER A 398 -13.39 -25.31 -16.37
CA SER A 398 -14.38 -24.32 -16.80
C SER A 398 -15.67 -25.04 -17.23
N PRO A 399 -16.80 -24.32 -17.43
CA PRO A 399 -18.05 -24.92 -17.88
C PRO A 399 -17.92 -25.87 -19.07
N ASN A 400 -16.96 -25.60 -19.97
CA ASN A 400 -16.74 -26.38 -21.18
C ASN A 400 -16.11 -27.77 -20.92
N ASN A 401 -15.53 -28.00 -19.75
CA ASN A 401 -14.83 -29.26 -19.45
C ASN A 401 -15.08 -29.83 -18.04
N TRP A 402 -15.95 -29.24 -17.23
CA TRP A 402 -16.29 -29.79 -15.90
C TRP A 402 -16.74 -31.25 -15.94
N GLY A 403 -17.46 -31.66 -16.97
CA GLY A 403 -18.14 -32.94 -17.02
C GLY A 403 -19.64 -32.78 -16.76
N GLY A 404 -20.30 -33.89 -16.44
CA GLY A 404 -21.72 -33.90 -16.04
C GLY A 404 -21.86 -33.71 -14.53
N ASP A 405 -22.63 -34.57 -13.88
CA ASP A 405 -22.78 -34.59 -12.42
C ASP A 405 -21.48 -34.87 -11.68
N TYR A 406 -20.57 -35.64 -12.30
CA TYR A 406 -19.25 -35.95 -11.76
C TYR A 406 -18.18 -35.12 -12.46
N PRO A 407 -17.20 -34.59 -11.72
CA PRO A 407 -16.12 -33.82 -12.30
C PRO A 407 -15.20 -34.68 -13.17
N LYS A 408 -14.65 -34.09 -14.23
CA LYS A 408 -13.61 -34.70 -15.05
C LYS A 408 -12.22 -34.34 -14.53
N SER A 409 -11.29 -35.28 -14.73
CA SER A 409 -9.86 -35.01 -14.65
C SER A 409 -9.41 -34.28 -15.92
N ASN A 410 -9.09 -32.99 -15.78
CA ASN A 410 -8.85 -32.08 -16.88
C ASN A 410 -7.36 -31.70 -16.96
N PRO A 411 -6.76 -31.72 -18.16
CA PRO A 411 -5.36 -31.43 -18.33
C PRO A 411 -5.05 -29.96 -17.98
N PRO A 412 -4.01 -29.69 -17.17
CA PRO A 412 -3.62 -28.35 -16.74
C PRO A 412 -2.96 -27.53 -17.86
N TYR A 413 -2.26 -28.18 -18.80
CA TYR A 413 -1.60 -27.53 -19.93
C TYR A 413 -1.73 -28.35 -21.23
N ARG A 414 -1.44 -27.71 -22.37
CA ARG A 414 -1.49 -28.35 -23.68
C ARG A 414 -0.50 -29.51 -23.76
N ASN A 415 -0.95 -30.66 -24.25
CA ASN A 415 -0.16 -31.90 -24.33
C ASN A 415 0.30 -32.43 -22.97
N THR A 416 -0.49 -32.24 -21.91
CA THR A 416 -0.33 -33.01 -20.67
C THR A 416 -0.36 -34.50 -21.03
N PRO A 417 0.63 -35.32 -20.61
CA PRO A 417 0.59 -36.76 -20.84
C PRO A 417 -0.72 -37.37 -20.29
N PRO A 418 -1.44 -38.22 -21.04
CA PRO A 418 -2.74 -38.74 -20.61
C PRO A 418 -2.73 -39.40 -19.22
N HIS A 419 -1.67 -40.15 -18.91
CA HIS A 419 -1.52 -40.86 -17.63
C HIS A 419 -1.54 -39.92 -16.40
N VAL A 420 -1.11 -38.66 -16.55
CA VAL A 420 -1.18 -37.68 -15.45
C VAL A 420 -2.62 -37.44 -15.04
N CYS A 421 -3.52 -37.29 -16.02
CA CYS A 421 -4.95 -37.10 -15.75
C CYS A 421 -5.61 -38.40 -15.25
N GLU A 422 -5.22 -39.56 -15.80
CA GLU A 422 -5.75 -40.87 -15.39
C GLU A 422 -5.43 -41.22 -13.93
N GLU A 423 -4.31 -40.72 -13.41
CA GLU A 423 -3.88 -40.93 -12.02
C GLU A 423 -4.48 -39.93 -11.02
N VAL A 424 -5.25 -38.94 -11.48
CA VAL A 424 -5.87 -37.94 -10.61
C VAL A 424 -7.38 -38.11 -10.59
N VAL A 425 -7.89 -38.46 -9.42
CA VAL A 425 -9.33 -38.53 -9.13
C VAL A 425 -9.79 -37.17 -8.63
N VAL A 426 -10.76 -36.56 -9.31
CA VAL A 426 -11.27 -35.23 -8.95
C VAL A 426 -12.53 -35.40 -8.11
N LEU A 427 -12.58 -34.72 -6.96
CA LEU A 427 -13.71 -34.70 -6.05
C LEU A 427 -14.46 -33.38 -6.17
N PRO A 428 -15.79 -33.37 -6.32
CA PRO A 428 -16.55 -32.12 -6.28
C PRO A 428 -16.36 -31.42 -4.93
N LEU A 429 -16.04 -30.13 -4.99
CA LEU A 429 -15.80 -29.32 -3.80
C LEU A 429 -17.06 -29.29 -2.92
N ASP A 430 -16.92 -29.75 -1.68
CA ASP A 430 -17.95 -29.71 -0.63
C ASP A 430 -19.26 -30.50 -0.92
N ASP A 431 -19.23 -31.45 -1.85
CA ASP A 431 -20.35 -32.39 -2.09
C ASP A 431 -20.07 -33.76 -1.47
N THR A 432 -20.61 -33.97 -0.27
CA THR A 432 -20.38 -35.17 0.54
C THR A 432 -20.79 -36.46 -0.17
N ALA A 433 -21.96 -36.48 -0.80
CA ALA A 433 -22.52 -37.70 -1.37
C ALA A 433 -21.75 -38.16 -2.62
N ARG A 434 -21.45 -37.21 -3.52
CA ARG A 434 -20.71 -37.51 -4.76
C ARG A 434 -19.26 -37.83 -4.46
N SER A 435 -18.57 -37.04 -3.62
CA SER A 435 -17.17 -37.32 -3.26
C SER A 435 -17.01 -38.67 -2.57
N LYS A 436 -17.91 -39.03 -1.64
CA LYS A 436 -17.90 -40.36 -1.02
C LYS A 436 -17.99 -41.47 -2.07
N THR A 437 -18.94 -41.35 -3.00
CA THR A 437 -19.14 -42.33 -4.07
C THR A 437 -17.87 -42.51 -4.91
N ILE A 438 -17.22 -41.40 -5.30
CA ILE A 438 -15.98 -41.42 -6.09
C ILE A 438 -14.83 -42.07 -5.31
N ILE A 439 -14.66 -41.71 -4.03
CA ILE A 439 -13.61 -42.28 -3.18
C ILE A 439 -13.81 -43.79 -3.01
N GLU A 440 -15.04 -44.25 -2.75
CA GLU A 440 -15.35 -45.67 -2.58
C GLU A 440 -15.08 -46.47 -3.87
N GLN A 441 -15.26 -45.87 -5.06
CA GLN A 441 -14.95 -46.50 -6.35
C GLN A 441 -13.44 -46.63 -6.62
N HIS A 442 -12.61 -45.72 -6.10
CA HIS A 442 -11.17 -45.69 -6.36
C HIS A 442 -10.31 -46.03 -5.14
N GLY A 443 -10.92 -46.38 -4.01
CA GLY A 443 -10.25 -46.40 -2.71
C GLY A 443 -9.05 -47.35 -2.62
N SER A 444 -9.05 -48.46 -3.38
CA SER A 444 -7.92 -49.39 -3.44
C SER A 444 -6.67 -48.82 -4.11
N ASP A 445 -6.84 -47.83 -4.98
CA ASP A 445 -5.80 -47.32 -5.88
C ASP A 445 -5.29 -45.93 -5.46
N LEU A 446 -5.96 -45.31 -4.49
CA LEU A 446 -5.65 -43.98 -3.98
C LEU A 446 -4.56 -44.04 -2.89
N ALA A 447 -3.42 -43.43 -3.18
CA ALA A 447 -2.35 -43.19 -2.22
C ALA A 447 -2.72 -42.10 -1.21
N CYS A 448 -3.32 -41.01 -1.71
CA CYS A 448 -3.69 -39.88 -0.88
C CYS A 448 -4.91 -39.10 -1.37
N ILE A 449 -5.51 -38.33 -0.46
CA ILE A 449 -6.43 -37.23 -0.75
C ILE A 449 -5.75 -35.93 -0.35
N VAL A 450 -5.61 -34.99 -1.30
CA VAL A 450 -5.06 -33.65 -1.06
C VAL A 450 -6.21 -32.68 -0.79
N VAL A 451 -6.13 -31.96 0.32
CA VAL A 451 -7.19 -31.07 0.82
C VAL A 451 -6.58 -29.73 1.20
N ASP A 452 -7.01 -28.64 0.56
CA ASP A 452 -6.95 -27.30 1.16
C ASP A 452 -8.33 -27.04 1.78
N VAL A 453 -8.39 -26.78 3.09
CA VAL A 453 -9.65 -26.54 3.81
C VAL A 453 -10.27 -25.17 3.53
N LEU A 454 -9.52 -24.29 2.85
CA LEU A 454 -9.95 -22.97 2.41
C LEU A 454 -9.36 -22.65 1.02
N PRO A 455 -9.73 -23.40 -0.04
CA PRO A 455 -9.07 -23.33 -1.33
C PRO A 455 -9.29 -22.00 -2.01
N CYS A 456 -8.25 -21.15 -2.00
CA CYS A 456 -8.33 -19.78 -2.53
C CYS A 456 -8.81 -19.75 -3.99
N ALA A 457 -8.22 -20.59 -4.85
CA ALA A 457 -8.56 -20.67 -6.27
C ALA A 457 -10.00 -21.17 -6.52
N ALA A 458 -10.50 -22.04 -5.64
CA ALA A 458 -11.85 -22.61 -5.71
C ALA A 458 -12.90 -21.76 -4.95
N GLY A 459 -12.65 -20.46 -4.82
CA GLY A 459 -13.62 -19.52 -4.26
C GLY A 459 -13.44 -19.18 -2.79
N MET A 460 -12.41 -19.72 -2.13
CA MET A 460 -12.12 -19.49 -0.71
C MET A 460 -13.32 -19.84 0.20
N ILE A 461 -14.04 -20.90 -0.20
CA ILE A 461 -15.20 -21.43 0.49
C ILE A 461 -14.69 -22.32 1.64
N PRO A 462 -15.00 -22.01 2.91
CA PRO A 462 -14.68 -22.91 4.01
C PRO A 462 -15.42 -24.24 3.85
N LEU A 463 -14.69 -25.37 3.81
CA LEU A 463 -15.31 -26.70 3.64
C LEU A 463 -16.22 -27.06 4.82
N ASN A 464 -17.36 -27.71 4.58
CA ASN A 464 -18.29 -28.13 5.63
C ASN A 464 -17.66 -29.19 6.56
N PRO A 465 -17.96 -29.16 7.88
CA PRO A 465 -17.46 -30.16 8.82
C PRO A 465 -17.86 -31.59 8.45
N ASP A 466 -19.07 -31.79 7.93
CA ASP A 466 -19.57 -33.10 7.50
C ASP A 466 -18.78 -33.64 6.29
N TYR A 467 -18.39 -32.74 5.38
CA TYR A 467 -17.55 -33.09 4.23
C TYR A 467 -16.16 -33.54 4.71
N LEU A 468 -15.53 -32.77 5.61
CA LEU A 468 -14.23 -33.12 6.20
C LEU A 468 -14.29 -34.44 6.98
N THR A 469 -15.38 -34.68 7.72
CA THR A 469 -15.61 -35.94 8.44
C THR A 469 -15.71 -37.11 7.47
N MET A 470 -16.49 -36.96 6.38
CA MET A 470 -16.61 -37.98 5.33
C MET A 470 -15.25 -38.30 4.69
N LEU A 471 -14.44 -37.30 4.36
CA LEU A 471 -13.09 -37.51 3.81
C LEU A 471 -12.22 -38.33 4.77
N GLN A 472 -12.24 -38.00 6.06
CA GLN A 472 -11.47 -38.70 7.09
C GLN A 472 -11.92 -40.15 7.27
N ASP A 473 -13.22 -40.38 7.36
CA ASP A 473 -13.77 -41.73 7.57
C ASP A 473 -13.53 -42.64 6.36
N THR A 474 -13.71 -42.11 5.15
CA THR A 474 -13.44 -42.86 3.91
C THR A 474 -11.96 -43.13 3.73
N ALA A 475 -11.09 -42.13 3.95
CA ALA A 475 -9.65 -42.30 3.89
C ALA A 475 -9.16 -43.38 4.86
N ARG A 476 -9.59 -43.33 6.13
CA ARG A 476 -9.27 -44.34 7.14
C ARG A 476 -9.72 -45.73 6.73
N ARG A 477 -10.96 -45.87 6.22
CA ARG A 477 -11.52 -47.17 5.80
C ARG A 477 -10.71 -47.82 4.68
N HIS A 478 -10.19 -47.02 3.75
CA HIS A 478 -9.48 -47.49 2.56
C HIS A 478 -7.94 -47.43 2.70
N GLY A 479 -7.42 -47.00 3.85
CA GLY A 479 -5.97 -46.83 4.07
C GLY A 479 -5.35 -45.79 3.13
N ILE A 480 -6.10 -44.72 2.84
CA ILE A 480 -5.65 -43.59 2.01
C ILE A 480 -5.06 -42.53 2.95
N LEU A 481 -3.91 -41.95 2.63
CA LEU A 481 -3.34 -40.87 3.44
C LEU A 481 -4.01 -39.53 3.14
N LEU A 482 -4.18 -38.71 4.16
CA LEU A 482 -4.67 -37.35 4.04
C LEU A 482 -3.50 -36.37 4.02
N ILE A 483 -3.46 -35.53 2.99
CA ILE A 483 -2.50 -34.43 2.88
C ILE A 483 -3.26 -33.11 3.02
N SER A 484 -2.92 -32.32 4.04
CA SER A 484 -3.44 -30.96 4.18
C SER A 484 -2.51 -29.95 3.53
N ASP A 485 -2.99 -29.27 2.49
CA ASP A 485 -2.30 -28.13 1.90
C ASP A 485 -2.64 -26.85 2.67
N GLU A 486 -1.73 -26.47 3.57
CA GLU A 486 -1.83 -25.26 4.37
C GLU A 486 -0.89 -24.14 3.89
N VAL A 487 -0.40 -24.22 2.64
CA VAL A 487 0.56 -23.24 2.10
C VAL A 487 -0.02 -21.81 2.11
N VAL A 488 -1.34 -21.64 2.02
CA VAL A 488 -2.03 -20.34 2.22
C VAL A 488 -2.72 -20.29 3.58
N SER A 489 -3.45 -21.36 3.91
CA SER A 489 -4.44 -21.35 4.98
C SER A 489 -3.85 -21.50 6.38
N PHE A 490 -2.58 -21.91 6.54
CA PHE A 490 -1.89 -22.02 7.85
C PHE A 490 -2.17 -20.83 8.78
N ARG A 491 -2.19 -19.62 8.22
CA ARG A 491 -2.40 -18.36 8.94
C ARG A 491 -3.76 -18.16 9.60
N VAL A 492 -4.75 -19.01 9.32
CA VAL A 492 -6.11 -18.82 9.84
C VAL A 492 -6.23 -19.14 11.33
N HIS A 493 -5.28 -19.89 11.89
CA HIS A 493 -5.27 -20.28 13.30
C HIS A 493 -3.85 -20.59 13.78
N TYR A 494 -3.58 -20.44 15.08
CA TYR A 494 -2.24 -20.61 15.62
C TYR A 494 -1.64 -22.00 15.35
N HIS A 495 -2.47 -23.04 15.48
CA HIS A 495 -2.11 -24.44 15.22
C HIS A 495 -2.32 -24.89 13.77
N GLY A 496 -2.57 -23.96 12.84
CA GLY A 496 -2.88 -24.28 11.43
C GLY A 496 -4.37 -24.45 11.12
N ALA A 497 -4.67 -24.46 9.84
CA ALA A 497 -6.02 -24.49 9.29
C ALA A 497 -6.75 -25.80 9.56
N SER A 498 -6.04 -26.93 9.50
CA SER A 498 -6.62 -28.25 9.76
C SER A 498 -7.11 -28.33 11.20
N ALA A 499 -6.30 -27.86 12.16
CA ALA A 499 -6.67 -27.80 13.56
C ALA A 499 -7.91 -26.91 13.78
N ALA A 500 -8.00 -25.76 13.09
CA ALA A 500 -9.14 -24.85 13.15
C ALA A 500 -10.46 -25.47 12.66
N ARG A 501 -10.38 -26.54 11.85
CA ARG A 501 -11.53 -27.18 11.20
C ARG A 501 -11.78 -28.61 11.65
N GLY A 502 -11.02 -29.12 12.64
CA GLY A 502 -11.12 -30.51 13.08
C GLY A 502 -10.74 -31.53 11.98
N PHE A 503 -9.81 -31.15 11.11
CA PHE A 503 -9.24 -32.03 10.10
C PHE A 503 -7.91 -32.59 10.61
N HIS A 504 -7.74 -33.91 10.58
CA HIS A 504 -6.58 -34.62 11.09
C HIS A 504 -5.81 -35.29 9.95
N PRO A 505 -4.89 -34.56 9.29
CA PRO A 505 -4.11 -35.09 8.18
C PRO A 505 -2.93 -35.95 8.65
N ASP A 506 -2.46 -36.84 7.77
CA ASP A 506 -1.25 -37.64 7.96
C ASP A 506 0.03 -36.87 7.57
N LEU A 507 -0.12 -35.95 6.61
CA LEU A 507 0.92 -35.02 6.13
C LEU A 507 0.35 -33.61 6.00
N VAL A 508 1.16 -32.61 6.32
CA VAL A 508 0.85 -31.19 6.18
C VAL A 508 1.91 -30.55 5.30
N THR A 509 1.49 -29.70 4.36
CA THR A 509 2.40 -28.89 3.56
C THR A 509 2.26 -27.42 3.90
N LEU A 510 3.41 -26.77 4.16
CA LEU A 510 3.49 -25.34 4.45
C LEU A 510 4.38 -24.65 3.42
N GLY A 511 4.28 -23.33 3.38
CA GLY A 511 5.13 -22.45 2.60
C GLY A 511 4.85 -21.02 3.02
N LYS A 512 5.11 -20.06 2.13
CA LYS A 512 4.68 -18.67 2.31
C LYS A 512 5.13 -18.09 3.67
N VAL A 513 4.18 -17.96 4.60
CA VAL A 513 4.34 -17.38 5.95
C VAL A 513 5.54 -17.94 6.69
N VAL A 514 5.75 -19.25 6.63
CA VAL A 514 6.80 -19.94 7.42
C VAL A 514 8.22 -19.62 6.95
N GLY A 515 8.38 -18.91 5.84
CA GLY A 515 9.69 -18.50 5.30
C GLY A 515 10.07 -17.06 5.63
N GLY A 516 9.21 -16.31 6.34
CA GLY A 516 9.48 -14.90 6.64
C GLY A 516 9.70 -14.03 5.40
N GLY A 517 9.05 -14.37 4.28
CA GLY A 517 9.21 -13.65 3.01
C GLY A 517 10.31 -14.20 2.09
N LEU A 518 11.07 -15.21 2.52
CA LEU A 518 12.04 -15.93 1.68
C LEU A 518 11.46 -17.23 1.11
N PRO A 519 12.02 -17.78 0.00
CA PRO A 519 11.53 -19.01 -0.62
C PRO A 519 11.58 -20.21 0.33
N ILE A 520 10.44 -20.85 0.55
CA ILE A 520 10.33 -22.04 1.39
C ILE A 520 9.16 -22.93 0.96
N GLY A 521 9.33 -24.23 1.18
CA GLY A 521 8.28 -25.22 1.36
C GLY A 521 8.61 -26.08 2.57
N VAL A 522 7.60 -26.64 3.22
CA VAL A 522 7.76 -27.62 4.30
C VAL A 522 6.82 -28.77 4.04
N VAL A 523 7.31 -30.00 4.08
CA VAL A 523 6.47 -31.18 4.28
C VAL A 523 6.70 -31.67 5.70
N GLY A 524 5.62 -31.85 6.45
CA GLY A 524 5.65 -32.36 7.81
C GLY A 524 4.55 -33.37 8.03
N GLY A 525 4.63 -34.12 9.12
CA GLY A 525 3.62 -35.11 9.47
C GLY A 525 4.05 -35.91 10.69
N THR A 526 3.34 -37.01 10.93
CA THR A 526 3.70 -37.97 11.97
C THR A 526 5.09 -38.56 11.71
N SER A 527 5.74 -39.07 12.76
CA SER A 527 7.02 -39.77 12.62
C SER A 527 6.92 -40.95 11.65
N ALA A 528 5.79 -41.66 11.65
CA ALA A 528 5.53 -42.79 10.76
C ALA A 528 5.47 -42.35 9.29
N THR A 529 4.77 -41.26 8.97
CA THR A 529 4.69 -40.77 7.59
C THR A 529 5.99 -40.15 7.10
N MET A 530 6.70 -39.47 7.98
CA MET A 530 7.97 -38.82 7.65
C MET A 530 9.15 -39.81 7.52
N GLU A 531 8.99 -41.06 7.95
CA GLU A 531 9.97 -42.13 7.74
C GLU A 531 10.18 -42.45 6.24
N ALA A 532 9.23 -42.08 5.37
CA ALA A 532 9.37 -42.18 3.92
C ALA A 532 10.61 -41.43 3.37
N PHE A 533 11.11 -40.45 4.13
CA PHE A 533 12.29 -39.66 3.77
C PHE A 533 13.55 -40.03 4.56
N ALA A 534 13.48 -41.01 5.46
CA ALA A 534 14.61 -41.39 6.29
C ALA A 534 15.74 -41.95 5.40
N PRO A 535 16.98 -41.49 5.57
CA PRO A 535 18.14 -41.92 4.80
C PRO A 535 18.64 -43.27 5.31
N HIS A 536 17.80 -44.31 5.18
CA HIS A 536 18.33 -45.67 5.09
C HIS A 536 18.95 -45.82 3.69
N ASP A 537 19.85 -46.77 3.46
CA ASP A 537 20.56 -46.98 2.16
C ASP A 537 19.64 -47.13 0.92
N SER A 538 18.32 -47.12 1.13
CA SER A 538 17.24 -47.20 0.17
C SER A 538 16.02 -46.32 0.56
N ALA A 539 16.24 -45.07 1.01
CA ALA A 539 15.16 -44.14 1.34
C ALA A 539 14.03 -44.19 0.27
N PRO A 540 12.77 -44.52 0.64
CA PRO A 540 11.70 -44.68 -0.34
C PRO A 540 11.47 -43.42 -1.17
N VAL A 541 11.73 -42.25 -0.59
CA VAL A 541 11.68 -40.95 -1.27
C VAL A 541 12.96 -40.16 -1.01
N PRO A 542 13.96 -40.27 -1.89
CA PRO A 542 15.15 -39.43 -1.83
C PRO A 542 14.77 -37.95 -2.04
N GLN A 543 15.20 -37.07 -1.13
CA GLN A 543 14.99 -35.63 -1.21
C GLN A 543 16.32 -34.88 -1.10
N GLY A 544 16.79 -34.38 -2.24
CA GLY A 544 17.85 -33.37 -2.32
C GLY A 544 17.28 -31.95 -2.39
N GLY A 545 18.14 -30.99 -2.66
CA GLY A 545 17.76 -29.59 -2.91
C GLY A 545 18.86 -28.63 -2.46
N THR A 546 19.47 -27.89 -3.40
CA THR A 546 20.63 -27.04 -3.12
C THR A 546 20.35 -25.95 -2.09
N PHE A 547 19.13 -25.41 -2.07
CA PHE A 547 18.71 -24.35 -1.14
C PHE A 547 17.73 -24.83 -0.07
N SER A 548 17.43 -26.14 -0.05
CA SER A 548 16.63 -26.73 1.02
C SER A 548 17.32 -26.47 2.35
N ALA A 549 16.56 -25.95 3.32
CA ALA A 549 17.07 -25.59 4.64
C ALA A 549 18.19 -24.52 4.64
N ASN A 550 18.27 -23.65 3.63
CA ASN A 550 19.24 -22.54 3.66
C ASN A 550 19.04 -21.66 4.91
N PRO A 551 20.10 -21.33 5.66
CA PRO A 551 19.97 -20.72 6.99
C PRO A 551 19.36 -19.31 6.95
N LEU A 552 19.46 -18.60 5.81
CA LEU A 552 18.82 -17.29 5.64
C LEU A 552 17.29 -17.40 5.76
N THR A 553 16.70 -18.37 5.05
CA THR A 553 15.27 -18.66 5.12
C THR A 553 14.88 -19.22 6.48
N MET A 554 15.70 -20.10 7.05
CA MET A 554 15.40 -20.70 8.35
C MET A 554 15.35 -19.64 9.46
N ALA A 555 16.33 -18.73 9.52
CA ALA A 555 16.36 -17.63 10.47
C ALA A 555 15.18 -16.66 10.29
N ALA A 556 14.88 -16.27 9.04
CA ALA A 556 13.75 -15.40 8.72
C ALA A 556 12.41 -16.03 9.12
N GLY A 557 12.22 -17.31 8.79
CA GLY A 557 11.04 -18.09 9.13
C GLY A 557 10.84 -18.22 10.64
N ARG A 558 11.93 -18.48 11.39
CA ARG A 558 11.88 -18.60 12.86
C ARG A 558 11.43 -17.28 13.50
N ALA A 559 11.98 -16.16 13.05
CA ALA A 559 11.61 -14.84 13.52
C ALA A 559 10.15 -14.48 13.19
N ALA A 560 9.70 -14.79 11.97
CA ALA A 560 8.30 -14.57 11.57
C ALA A 560 7.33 -15.42 12.41
N LEU A 561 7.60 -16.71 12.60
CA LEU A 561 6.74 -17.57 13.44
C LEU A 561 6.70 -17.12 14.90
N ALA A 562 7.82 -16.62 15.43
CA ALA A 562 7.87 -16.07 16.79
C ALA A 562 7.01 -14.81 16.94
N ALA A 563 7.02 -13.93 15.93
CA ALA A 563 6.20 -12.71 15.92
C ALA A 563 4.70 -13.00 15.70
N LEU A 564 4.36 -14.11 15.03
CA LEU A 564 2.98 -14.51 14.76
C LEU A 564 2.37 -15.27 15.95
N THR A 565 2.13 -14.55 17.04
CA THR A 565 1.51 -15.05 18.28
C THR A 565 0.02 -15.38 18.12
N VAL A 566 -0.58 -16.04 19.12
CA VAL A 566 -2.04 -16.26 19.21
C VAL A 566 -2.79 -14.92 19.11
N GLY A 567 -2.42 -13.94 19.95
CA GLY A 567 -3.07 -12.63 19.97
C GLY A 567 -2.96 -11.87 18.65
N GLU A 568 -1.83 -11.98 17.94
CA GLU A 568 -1.70 -11.36 16.62
C GLU A 568 -2.58 -12.04 15.56
N ILE A 569 -2.70 -13.37 15.59
CA ILE A 569 -3.61 -14.11 14.71
C ILE A 569 -5.06 -13.72 14.98
N ASP A 570 -5.47 -13.70 16.25
CA ASP A 570 -6.83 -13.33 16.64
C ASP A 570 -7.16 -11.91 16.17
N ARG A 571 -6.25 -10.96 16.40
CA ARG A 571 -6.41 -9.55 15.98
C ARG A 571 -6.57 -9.41 14.46
N ILE A 572 -5.72 -10.04 13.64
CA ILE A 572 -5.87 -9.95 12.18
C ILE A 572 -7.10 -10.72 11.67
N ASN A 573 -7.52 -11.76 12.39
CA ASN A 573 -8.73 -12.51 12.08
C ASN A 573 -10.00 -11.69 12.36
N GLU A 574 -10.03 -10.94 13.46
CA GLU A 574 -11.08 -9.97 13.77
C GLU A 574 -11.18 -8.89 12.69
N LEU A 575 -10.05 -8.32 12.26
CA LEU A 575 -10.01 -7.35 11.16
C LEU A 575 -10.51 -7.94 9.84
N GLY A 576 -10.17 -9.21 9.55
CA GLY A 576 -10.67 -9.92 8.38
C GLY A 576 -12.18 -10.14 8.43
N ASN A 577 -12.72 -10.54 9.59
CA ASN A 577 -14.17 -10.66 9.82
C ASN A 577 -14.88 -9.32 9.61
N TYR A 578 -14.36 -8.26 10.20
CA TYR A 578 -14.90 -6.90 10.06
C TYR A 578 -14.92 -6.44 8.60
N LEU A 579 -13.82 -6.63 7.85
CA LEU A 579 -13.77 -6.31 6.42
C LEU A 579 -14.86 -7.04 5.63
N ARG A 580 -14.97 -8.37 5.80
CA ARG A 580 -15.95 -9.18 5.07
C ARG A 580 -17.38 -8.72 5.36
N GLN A 581 -17.73 -8.52 6.63
CA GLN A 581 -19.07 -8.13 7.05
C GLN A 581 -19.44 -6.74 6.49
N GLN A 582 -18.56 -5.75 6.66
CA GLN A 582 -18.83 -4.38 6.22
C GLN A 582 -18.88 -4.24 4.69
N ALA A 583 -18.04 -4.99 3.98
CA ALA A 583 -18.08 -4.99 2.51
C ALA A 583 -19.40 -5.53 1.96
N GLU A 584 -19.92 -6.64 2.52
CA GLU A 584 -21.24 -7.16 2.13
C GLU A 584 -22.38 -6.22 2.50
N GLU A 585 -22.31 -5.59 3.69
CA GLU A 585 -23.30 -4.61 4.12
C GLU A 585 -23.37 -3.42 3.15
N PHE A 586 -22.23 -2.86 2.73
CA PHE A 586 -22.22 -1.76 1.77
C PHE A 586 -22.72 -2.18 0.39
N ALA A 587 -22.33 -3.36 -0.09
CA ALA A 587 -22.83 -3.88 -1.36
C ALA A 587 -24.35 -4.04 -1.34
N SER A 588 -24.91 -4.56 -0.24
CA SER A 588 -26.34 -4.70 -0.02
C SER A 588 -27.07 -3.35 -0.01
N GLN A 589 -26.54 -2.35 0.72
CA GLN A 589 -27.13 -1.00 0.82
C GLN A 589 -27.23 -0.29 -0.54
N VAL A 590 -26.31 -0.55 -1.47
CA VAL A 590 -26.34 0.05 -2.82
C VAL A 590 -26.94 -0.85 -3.90
N GLY A 591 -27.43 -2.04 -3.53
CA GLY A 591 -28.07 -2.99 -4.44
C GLY A 591 -27.12 -3.62 -5.45
N VAL A 592 -25.87 -3.91 -5.06
CA VAL A 592 -24.88 -4.56 -5.94
C VAL A 592 -24.67 -6.01 -5.51
N ALA A 593 -24.71 -6.93 -6.48
CA ALA A 593 -24.54 -8.37 -6.29
C ALA A 593 -23.08 -8.73 -5.95
N ILE A 594 -22.64 -8.49 -4.71
CA ILE A 594 -21.33 -8.87 -4.21
C ILE A 594 -21.48 -9.62 -2.90
N THR A 595 -20.84 -10.78 -2.81
CA THR A 595 -20.63 -11.54 -1.57
C THR A 595 -19.15 -11.73 -1.30
N VAL A 596 -18.78 -12.00 -0.04
CA VAL A 596 -17.38 -12.13 0.38
C VAL A 596 -17.17 -13.41 1.17
N GLN A 597 -16.49 -14.37 0.56
CA GLN A 597 -16.05 -15.60 1.21
C GLN A 597 -14.68 -15.43 1.87
N GLY A 598 -14.33 -16.34 2.79
CA GLY A 598 -13.04 -16.35 3.47
C GLY A 598 -13.13 -16.83 4.91
N ALA A 599 -11.98 -16.96 5.56
CA ALA A 599 -11.87 -17.27 6.98
C ALA A 599 -10.65 -16.57 7.58
N GLY A 600 -10.72 -16.28 8.88
CA GLY A 600 -9.67 -15.54 9.58
C GLY A 600 -9.34 -14.22 8.87
N SER A 601 -8.08 -14.01 8.59
CA SER A 601 -7.53 -12.82 7.92
C SER A 601 -7.52 -12.89 6.39
N LEU A 602 -8.17 -13.87 5.76
CA LEU A 602 -8.26 -14.03 4.30
C LEU A 602 -9.67 -13.69 3.78
N PHE A 603 -9.76 -13.09 2.59
CA PHE A 603 -11.05 -12.76 1.97
C PHE A 603 -10.98 -12.87 0.45
N ARG A 604 -12.14 -13.19 -0.16
CA ARG A 604 -12.35 -13.21 -1.61
C ARG A 604 -13.74 -12.72 -1.95
N PHE A 605 -13.83 -11.78 -2.88
CA PHE A 605 -15.09 -11.24 -3.34
C PHE A 605 -15.59 -12.04 -4.53
N HIS A 606 -16.91 -12.18 -4.59
CA HIS A 606 -17.66 -12.84 -5.65
C HIS A 606 -18.71 -11.88 -6.16
N ALA A 607 -18.75 -11.65 -7.47
CA ALA A 607 -19.80 -10.86 -8.11
C ALA A 607 -21.09 -11.69 -8.25
N LYS A 608 -21.66 -12.09 -7.11
CA LYS A 608 -22.81 -13.00 -7.00
C LYS A 608 -23.80 -12.45 -5.98
N GLN A 609 -25.10 -12.73 -6.20
CA GLN A 609 -26.17 -12.40 -5.25
C GLN A 609 -26.13 -13.26 -3.98
N HIS A 610 -25.70 -14.51 -4.12
CA HIS A 610 -25.59 -15.46 -3.02
C HIS A 610 -24.15 -15.96 -2.90
N ARG A 611 -23.76 -16.30 -1.67
CA ARG A 611 -22.46 -16.89 -1.39
C ARG A 611 -22.37 -18.23 -2.14
N PRO A 612 -21.37 -18.44 -3.00
CA PRO A 612 -21.22 -19.71 -3.70
C PRO A 612 -20.85 -20.81 -2.70
N LEU A 613 -21.46 -21.98 -2.86
CA LEU A 613 -21.26 -23.16 -2.00
C LEU A 613 -20.45 -24.26 -2.68
N SER A 614 -20.21 -24.14 -3.99
CA SER A 614 -19.41 -25.09 -4.77
C SER A 614 -18.42 -24.37 -5.70
N TYR A 615 -17.43 -25.12 -6.19
CA TYR A 615 -16.48 -24.60 -7.19
C TYR A 615 -17.20 -24.05 -8.44
N ARG A 616 -18.23 -24.75 -8.90
CA ARG A 616 -18.98 -24.38 -10.11
C ARG A 616 -19.81 -23.12 -9.90
N GLU A 617 -20.40 -22.92 -8.71
CA GLU A 617 -21.08 -21.67 -8.36
C GLU A 617 -20.10 -20.50 -8.19
N ALA A 618 -18.89 -20.77 -7.69
CA ALA A 618 -17.84 -19.77 -7.55
C ALA A 618 -17.20 -19.35 -8.88
N HIS A 619 -17.50 -20.05 -9.98
CA HIS A 619 -17.04 -19.67 -11.31
C HIS A 619 -17.71 -18.37 -11.76
N HIS A 620 -16.88 -17.41 -12.16
CA HIS A 620 -17.34 -16.14 -12.72
C HIS A 620 -17.55 -16.25 -14.22
N ASP A 621 -18.72 -15.83 -14.71
CA ASP A 621 -18.94 -15.62 -16.13
C ASP A 621 -18.12 -14.40 -16.64
N VAL A 622 -18.27 -14.09 -17.93
CA VAL A 622 -17.53 -12.97 -18.55
C VAL A 622 -17.89 -11.62 -17.92
N ALA A 623 -19.17 -11.39 -17.60
CA ALA A 623 -19.64 -10.13 -17.04
C ALA A 623 -19.23 -9.96 -15.57
N GLU A 624 -19.31 -11.03 -14.78
CA GLU A 624 -18.84 -11.08 -13.40
C GLU A 624 -17.33 -10.89 -13.31
N SER A 625 -16.57 -11.51 -14.22
CA SER A 625 -15.11 -11.34 -14.31
C SER A 625 -14.72 -9.91 -14.69
N GLU A 626 -15.44 -9.29 -15.63
CA GLU A 626 -15.26 -7.89 -16.02
C GLU A 626 -15.53 -6.95 -14.84
N ALA A 627 -16.62 -7.18 -14.11
CA ALA A 627 -16.99 -6.41 -12.93
C ALA A 627 -15.89 -6.44 -11.85
N LEU A 628 -15.40 -7.63 -11.50
CA LEU A 628 -14.32 -7.76 -10.52
C LEU A 628 -13.01 -7.13 -11.00
N ARG A 629 -12.71 -7.21 -12.32
CA ARG A 629 -11.51 -6.56 -12.88
C ARG A 629 -11.58 -5.04 -12.79
N ARG A 630 -12.76 -4.45 -13.05
CA ARG A 630 -12.97 -3.01 -12.89
C ARG A 630 -12.91 -2.58 -11.44
N LEU A 631 -13.48 -3.39 -10.54
CA LEU A 631 -13.36 -3.15 -9.11
C LEU A 631 -11.88 -3.20 -8.68
N HIS A 632 -11.12 -4.21 -9.12
CA HIS A 632 -9.68 -4.32 -8.88
C HIS A 632 -8.92 -3.06 -9.34
N ALA A 633 -9.15 -2.62 -10.59
CA ALA A 633 -8.54 -1.40 -11.12
C ALA A 633 -8.95 -0.15 -10.31
N GLY A 634 -10.23 -0.01 -9.96
CA GLY A 634 -10.74 1.13 -9.20
C GLY A 634 -10.18 1.21 -7.77
N MET A 635 -9.94 0.06 -7.13
CA MET A 635 -9.27 -0.03 -5.82
C MET A 635 -7.80 0.36 -5.92
N LEU A 636 -7.10 -0.14 -6.94
CA LEU A 636 -5.72 0.22 -7.22
C LEU A 636 -5.61 1.74 -7.44
N GLU A 637 -6.53 2.32 -8.23
CA GLU A 637 -6.65 3.76 -8.43
C GLU A 637 -6.95 4.56 -7.13
N ARG A 638 -7.38 3.90 -6.06
CA ARG A 638 -7.60 4.53 -4.75
C ARG A 638 -6.51 4.21 -3.73
N GLY A 639 -5.39 3.65 -4.18
CA GLY A 639 -4.27 3.34 -3.28
C GLY A 639 -4.49 2.06 -2.47
N ILE A 640 -5.33 1.13 -2.95
CA ILE A 640 -5.53 -0.19 -2.33
C ILE A 640 -5.06 -1.27 -3.29
N TYR A 641 -4.09 -2.08 -2.87
CA TYR A 641 -3.55 -3.16 -3.68
C TYR A 641 -4.08 -4.52 -3.23
N VAL A 642 -4.81 -5.20 -4.12
CA VAL A 642 -5.41 -6.52 -3.91
C VAL A 642 -5.02 -7.47 -5.04
N ALA A 643 -5.16 -8.78 -4.83
CA ALA A 643 -4.92 -9.77 -5.87
C ALA A 643 -6.12 -9.89 -6.82
N ALA A 644 -5.82 -10.09 -8.11
CA ALA A 644 -6.83 -10.37 -9.12
C ALA A 644 -7.38 -11.81 -8.98
N PRO A 645 -8.67 -12.08 -9.32
CA PRO A 645 -9.66 -11.10 -9.78
C PRO A 645 -10.13 -10.15 -8.67
N PHE A 646 -10.31 -10.62 -7.44
CA PHE A 646 -10.50 -9.75 -6.26
C PHE A 646 -10.42 -10.51 -4.93
N TRP A 647 -9.21 -10.71 -4.41
CA TRP A 647 -8.99 -11.36 -3.11
C TRP A 647 -7.75 -10.81 -2.41
N GLY A 648 -7.60 -11.09 -1.11
CA GLY A 648 -6.45 -10.63 -0.35
C GLY A 648 -6.41 -11.19 1.07
N GLY A 649 -5.53 -10.60 1.88
CA GLY A 649 -5.45 -10.89 3.30
C GLY A 649 -4.89 -9.74 4.12
N ILE A 650 -5.29 -9.69 5.39
CA ILE A 650 -4.86 -8.70 6.38
C ILE A 650 -3.46 -9.07 6.90
N SER A 651 -2.47 -8.19 6.81
CA SER A 651 -1.17 -8.42 7.46
C SER A 651 -1.15 -7.90 8.90
N THR A 652 -0.20 -8.34 9.73
CA THR A 652 -0.08 -7.88 11.12
C THR A 652 0.32 -6.40 11.21
N SER A 653 0.88 -5.82 10.15
CA SER A 653 1.14 -4.37 10.10
C SER A 653 -0.12 -3.53 9.87
N MET A 654 -1.26 -4.16 9.54
CA MET A 654 -2.53 -3.47 9.37
C MET A 654 -3.24 -3.21 10.69
N THR A 655 -4.00 -2.13 10.68
CA THR A 655 -4.88 -1.66 11.76
C THR A 655 -6.28 -1.51 11.21
N LYS A 656 -7.26 -1.21 12.09
CA LYS A 656 -8.62 -0.90 11.63
C LYS A 656 -8.66 0.24 10.62
N LEU A 657 -7.82 1.27 10.77
CA LEU A 657 -7.75 2.39 9.82
C LEU A 657 -7.45 1.92 8.38
N HIS A 658 -6.52 0.98 8.21
CA HIS A 658 -6.21 0.41 6.90
C HIS A 658 -7.41 -0.35 6.29
N VAL A 659 -8.18 -1.03 7.14
CA VAL A 659 -9.41 -1.71 6.71
C VAL A 659 -10.52 -0.71 6.39
N ASP A 660 -10.62 0.38 7.14
CA ASP A 660 -11.55 1.46 6.85
C ASP A 660 -11.19 2.16 5.52
N ASP A 661 -9.90 2.41 5.23
CA ASP A 661 -9.43 2.92 3.94
C ASP A 661 -9.83 1.99 2.77
N PHE A 662 -9.71 0.68 2.95
CA PHE A 662 -10.19 -0.31 1.99
C PHE A 662 -11.70 -0.17 1.77
N LEU A 663 -12.46 -0.11 2.87
CA LEU A 663 -13.93 -0.07 2.81
C LEU A 663 -14.45 1.22 2.18
N ASP A 664 -13.80 2.36 2.45
CA ASP A 664 -14.14 3.64 1.84
C ASP A 664 -13.80 3.66 0.35
N ALA A 665 -12.64 3.12 -0.04
CA ALA A 665 -12.29 2.95 -1.46
C ALA A 665 -13.29 2.03 -2.18
N PHE A 666 -13.64 0.90 -1.56
CA PHE A 666 -14.61 -0.05 -2.08
C PHE A 666 -15.99 0.61 -2.26
N ARG A 667 -16.47 1.34 -1.25
CA ARG A 667 -17.73 2.09 -1.30
C ARG A 667 -17.73 3.12 -2.43
N ALA A 668 -16.63 3.84 -2.63
CA ALA A 668 -16.49 4.79 -3.73
C ALA A 668 -16.59 4.07 -5.09
N CYS A 669 -15.88 2.96 -5.27
CA CYS A 669 -15.96 2.15 -6.49
C CYS A 669 -17.38 1.66 -6.81
N LEU A 670 -18.13 1.20 -5.79
CA LEU A 670 -19.51 0.77 -5.97
C LEU A 670 -20.44 1.91 -6.42
N ARG A 671 -20.21 3.14 -5.96
CA ARG A 671 -21.00 4.32 -6.34
C ARG A 671 -20.68 4.80 -7.75
N GLU A 672 -19.40 4.79 -8.10
CA GLU A 672 -18.87 5.37 -9.34
C GLU A 672 -18.86 4.43 -10.54
N THR A 673 -19.22 3.15 -10.35
CA THR A 673 -19.26 2.17 -11.44
C THR A 673 -20.71 1.73 -11.72
N PRO A 674 -21.47 2.47 -12.54
CA PRO A 674 -22.87 2.15 -12.88
C PRO A 674 -23.04 0.74 -13.44
N ASP A 675 -22.01 0.21 -14.12
CA ASP A 675 -22.02 -1.14 -14.68
C ASP A 675 -22.01 -2.24 -13.60
N LEU A 676 -21.50 -1.98 -12.39
CA LEU A 676 -21.62 -2.92 -11.26
C LEU A 676 -23.07 -3.06 -10.81
N LYS A 677 -23.90 -2.02 -10.97
CA LYS A 677 -25.35 -2.10 -10.72
C LYS A 677 -26.08 -2.94 -11.78
N ARG A 678 -25.47 -3.17 -12.95
CA ARG A 678 -26.01 -4.07 -13.99
C ARG A 678 -25.75 -5.55 -13.69
N LEU A 679 -25.01 -5.86 -12.62
CA LEU A 679 -24.94 -7.24 -12.09
C LEU A 679 -26.30 -7.68 -11.50
N ASP A 680 -27.28 -6.78 -11.38
CA ASP A 680 -28.59 -7.10 -10.82
C ASP A 680 -29.53 -7.87 -11.82
N ARG A 681 -30.09 -8.97 -11.31
CA ARG A 681 -31.13 -9.89 -11.86
C ARG A 681 -30.85 -10.78 -13.08
N ARG A 682 -29.71 -11.46 -13.17
CA ARG A 682 -29.64 -12.71 -13.96
C ARG A 682 -29.99 -13.92 -13.08
N THR A 683 -31.27 -14.06 -12.76
CA THR A 683 -32.05 -15.33 -12.60
C THR A 683 -33.33 -15.04 -11.82
N ALA A 684 -34.37 -14.65 -12.56
CA ALA A 684 -35.78 -14.85 -12.19
C ALA A 684 -36.58 -15.10 -13.48
N THR A 685 -36.18 -16.13 -14.24
CA THR A 685 -36.99 -16.82 -15.26
C THR A 685 -36.54 -18.26 -15.34
#